data_AF-A0A9D1THA7-F1
#
_entry.id   AF-A0A9D1THA7-F1
#
_cell.length_a   1.000
_cell.length_b   1.000
_cell.length_c   1.000
_cell.angle_alpha   90.00
_cell.angle_beta   90.00
_cell.angle_gamma   90.00
#
_symmetry.space_group_name_H-M   'P 1'
#
loop_
_entity.id
_entity.type
_entity.pdbx_description
1 polymer ?
#
loop_
_entity_poly.entity_id
_entity_poly.type
_entity_poly.pdbx_seq_one_letter_code
_entity_poly.pdbx_strand_id
1 'polypeptide(L)'
;METLKLRDNFYWTGIVDDKLRVFDIIMYTEFGTTYNSYVMKAGDKTILFETAKAKFFDEYLEELKQITDVEKIDYLVVNHTEPDHAGSVEKLLEINPGLKIIATGCAINFLKEIVNGEFTALPVKDNQEMKIGDKTLKFMIVPNLHWPDTMYTYIEEEQILVTCDSFGSHYGFKDILLSKVTDQEGYMRATKYYFDNIIGPFKPYMLKALERVRELDISMICTGHGPVLDTRIDFILDTYQEWCTVVNPNKKKTVVIPYVSAYGYTKELAGAIAQGIQESGDIDVRCYDMVEADQAKVLEELGFADGFLLGSPTIVGEALKPIWDLTTSIFAGTHGGKLASAFGSYGWSGEAVPHLIERLKQLKMRVPDEGFRVKFKPSQDNLIDAHDYGYNFGCLLQNKENVKKSTGPKKLVKCLVCGEIFDASLEVCPVCGVGKENFVPVDVEESSYRMDTKNFYVILGGGAAAFYAASAIRERDRTGSIVMISNEPYRPYNRPMLTKAIMAELNEEQIAIEEEKWYEENNVHLLLGKQVTGIDTKNKEVLLEEGMKLTYTKLIYALGSECFIPPINGKDKKEVIAIRRLEDVRKIEAMLPQIRNVVVIGGGVLGLEAAWEMKKAKCHVTVLEAAPLLMGRQLDEGAADMLKLISEGKDIQIHTGAQITDILGEEHVTGVKLAGGEVFPADLVIVSAGVRANTAIAQDAGIETDRAVVVNEKMETNIPDIYACGDCAQYQGINYAIWPQAMEQGKVAGANAAGEPLVYEGVSAALNFHGMGTALFAAGDNGKNTNLVYKTVEFKDMGKKQYRKYYFLNNRLCGVILIGDVSAMARMTQLLEKHATYQEVME
;
A
#
# COMPACT_ATOMS: atom_id res chain seq x y z
N MET A 1 -34.04 27.25 -28.36
CA MET A 1 -33.22 27.87 -29.43
C MET A 1 -33.44 27.02 -30.69
N GLU A 2 -32.81 27.30 -31.84
CA GLU A 2 -32.88 26.34 -32.96
C GLU A 2 -31.62 25.48 -32.91
N THR A 3 -31.78 24.17 -33.05
CA THR A 3 -30.66 23.24 -33.26
C THR A 3 -29.85 23.64 -34.49
N LEU A 4 -28.53 23.54 -34.41
CA LEU A 4 -27.65 23.96 -35.51
C LEU A 4 -27.10 22.75 -36.26
N LYS A 5 -27.33 22.71 -37.58
CA LYS A 5 -26.67 21.76 -38.47
C LYS A 5 -25.20 22.18 -38.68
N LEU A 6 -24.26 21.39 -38.16
CA LEU A 6 -22.82 21.63 -38.32
C LEU A 6 -22.30 21.04 -39.63
N ARG A 7 -22.78 19.84 -39.98
CA ARG A 7 -22.54 19.15 -41.26
C ARG A 7 -23.76 18.35 -41.68
N ASP A 8 -23.69 17.77 -42.88
CA ASP A 8 -24.64 16.73 -43.25
C ASP A 8 -24.62 15.62 -42.20
N ASN A 9 -25.80 15.29 -41.66
CA ASN A 9 -26.00 14.29 -40.62
C ASN A 9 -25.33 14.55 -39.25
N PHE A 10 -24.76 15.73 -39.02
CA PHE A 10 -24.15 16.10 -37.73
C PHE A 10 -24.65 17.43 -37.20
N TYR A 11 -25.20 17.43 -35.98
CA TYR A 11 -25.97 18.54 -35.42
C TYR A 11 -25.51 18.88 -34.01
N TRP A 12 -25.49 20.17 -33.69
CA TRP A 12 -25.40 20.66 -32.31
C TRP A 12 -26.79 20.73 -31.70
N THR A 13 -26.90 20.21 -30.47
CA THR A 13 -28.14 20.05 -29.68
C THR A 13 -27.94 20.50 -28.23
N GLY A 14 -26.90 21.31 -27.98
CA GLY A 14 -26.55 21.77 -26.63
C GLY A 14 -27.44 22.91 -26.11
N ILE A 15 -27.02 23.49 -24.99
CA ILE A 15 -27.71 24.58 -24.30
C ILE A 15 -26.77 25.77 -24.12
N VAL A 16 -27.31 26.99 -24.21
CA VAL A 16 -26.60 28.24 -23.92
C VAL A 16 -27.09 28.81 -22.58
N ASP A 17 -26.17 28.98 -21.62
CA ASP A 17 -26.40 29.62 -20.33
C ASP A 17 -25.64 30.95 -20.26
N ASP A 18 -26.09 31.92 -21.07
CA ASP A 18 -25.50 33.27 -21.18
C ASP A 18 -25.71 34.13 -19.92
N LYS A 19 -26.54 33.66 -18.98
CA LYS A 19 -26.82 34.31 -17.69
C LYS A 19 -25.93 33.83 -16.55
N LEU A 20 -25.16 32.75 -16.74
CA LEU A 20 -24.24 32.27 -15.73
C LEU A 20 -23.16 33.32 -15.46
N ARG A 21 -22.86 33.57 -14.18
CA ARG A 21 -21.78 34.49 -13.77
C ARG A 21 -20.74 33.82 -12.88
N VAL A 22 -21.09 32.72 -12.23
CA VAL A 22 -20.17 31.93 -11.41
C VAL A 22 -20.36 30.46 -11.77
N PHE A 23 -19.32 29.85 -12.34
CA PHE A 23 -19.22 28.43 -12.62
C PHE A 23 -18.49 27.72 -11.47
N ASP A 24 -18.96 26.53 -11.09
CA ASP A 24 -18.47 25.72 -9.96
C ASP A 24 -18.08 26.51 -8.71
N ILE A 25 -18.96 27.45 -8.35
CA ILE A 25 -18.95 28.23 -7.10
C ILE A 25 -17.81 29.27 -7.03
N ILE A 26 -16.73 29.13 -7.81
CA ILE A 26 -15.52 29.98 -7.67
C ILE A 26 -15.06 30.67 -8.97
N MET A 27 -15.48 30.22 -10.15
CA MET A 27 -14.98 30.75 -11.43
C MET A 27 -15.92 31.80 -12.01
N TYR A 28 -15.44 33.02 -12.24
CA TYR A 28 -16.26 34.07 -12.84
C TYR A 28 -16.38 33.89 -14.35
N THR A 29 -17.61 33.92 -14.88
CA THR A 29 -17.89 33.78 -16.32
C THR A 29 -18.52 35.05 -16.88
N GLU A 30 -17.71 35.91 -17.50
CA GLU A 30 -18.13 37.21 -18.05
C GLU A 30 -19.28 37.07 -19.07
N PHE A 31 -19.20 36.04 -19.92
CA PHE A 31 -20.10 35.82 -21.06
C PHE A 31 -21.08 34.65 -20.83
N GLY A 32 -21.16 34.10 -19.61
CA GLY A 32 -21.83 32.83 -19.37
C GLY A 32 -21.12 31.65 -20.01
N THR A 33 -21.84 30.58 -20.34
CA THR A 33 -21.25 29.38 -20.95
C THR A 33 -22.24 28.65 -21.87
N THR A 34 -21.80 27.54 -22.46
CA THR A 34 -22.65 26.60 -23.18
C THR A 34 -22.36 25.19 -22.67
N TYR A 35 -23.32 24.28 -22.77
CA TYR A 35 -23.14 22.84 -22.54
C TYR A 35 -23.43 22.17 -23.87
N ASN A 36 -22.38 21.84 -24.61
CA ASN A 36 -22.48 21.39 -25.98
C ASN A 36 -22.71 19.88 -26.04
N SER A 37 -23.76 19.48 -26.76
CA SER A 37 -24.10 18.09 -27.06
C SER A 37 -24.29 17.95 -28.56
N TYR A 38 -23.90 16.81 -29.13
CA TYR A 38 -23.90 16.58 -30.58
C TYR A 38 -24.62 15.31 -30.98
N VAL A 39 -25.35 15.35 -32.09
CA VAL A 39 -26.04 14.19 -32.66
C VAL A 39 -25.48 13.87 -34.04
N MET A 40 -25.05 12.63 -34.24
CA MET A 40 -24.65 12.08 -35.54
C MET A 40 -25.65 11.03 -36.02
N LYS A 41 -26.09 11.15 -37.28
CA LYS A 41 -26.78 10.07 -38.01
C LYS A 41 -25.74 9.28 -38.80
N ALA A 42 -25.40 8.09 -38.31
CA ALA A 42 -24.42 7.19 -38.89
C ALA A 42 -25.14 6.02 -39.58
N GLY A 43 -25.55 6.22 -40.84
CA GLY A 43 -26.37 5.26 -41.59
C GLY A 43 -27.73 5.03 -40.93
N ASP A 44 -28.00 3.79 -40.51
CA ASP A 44 -29.20 3.40 -39.77
C ASP A 44 -29.09 3.62 -38.25
N LYS A 45 -27.95 4.15 -37.78
CA LYS A 45 -27.65 4.37 -36.36
C LYS A 45 -27.64 5.83 -35.98
N THR A 46 -28.01 6.12 -34.73
CA THR A 46 -27.90 7.46 -34.15
C THR A 46 -26.93 7.44 -32.96
N ILE A 47 -25.96 8.35 -32.97
CA ILE A 47 -24.95 8.52 -31.93
C ILE A 47 -25.13 9.90 -31.29
N LEU A 48 -25.26 9.94 -29.98
CA LEU A 48 -25.24 11.16 -29.16
C LEU A 48 -23.84 11.32 -28.54
N PHE A 49 -23.30 12.53 -28.51
CA PHE A 49 -22.03 12.86 -27.86
C PHE A 49 -22.27 13.92 -26.78
N GLU A 50 -21.84 13.62 -25.56
CA GLU A 50 -22.13 14.39 -24.36
C GLU A 50 -23.63 14.60 -24.10
N THR A 51 -23.96 15.19 -22.96
CA THR A 51 -25.32 15.64 -22.63
C THR A 51 -25.26 17.08 -22.12
N ALA A 52 -26.22 17.49 -21.31
CA ALA A 52 -26.22 18.80 -20.67
C ALA A 52 -26.41 18.69 -19.16
N LYS A 53 -26.12 19.78 -18.45
CA LYS A 53 -26.32 19.89 -17.00
C LYS A 53 -27.77 19.57 -16.63
N ALA A 54 -27.98 18.76 -15.60
CA ALA A 54 -29.29 18.24 -15.19
C ALA A 54 -30.39 19.32 -15.05
N LYS A 55 -30.00 20.53 -14.62
CA LYS A 55 -30.92 21.68 -14.46
C LYS A 55 -31.56 22.15 -15.77
N PHE A 56 -30.95 21.83 -16.92
CA PHE A 56 -31.42 22.20 -18.25
C PHE A 56 -32.07 21.03 -19.00
N PHE A 57 -32.30 19.89 -18.34
CA PHE A 57 -32.76 18.67 -19.01
C PHE A 57 -34.02 18.88 -19.87
N ASP A 58 -35.02 19.59 -19.35
CA ASP A 58 -36.28 19.77 -20.09
C ASP A 58 -36.10 20.60 -21.36
N GLU A 59 -35.28 21.66 -21.30
CA GLU A 59 -34.94 22.48 -22.47
C GLU A 59 -34.08 21.68 -23.47
N TYR A 60 -33.08 20.97 -22.95
CA TYR A 60 -32.20 20.10 -23.73
C TYR A 60 -32.97 19.00 -24.47
N LEU A 61 -33.96 18.40 -23.82
CA LEU A 61 -34.80 17.37 -24.40
C LEU A 61 -35.65 17.91 -25.57
N GLU A 62 -36.15 19.14 -25.49
CA GLU A 62 -36.88 19.78 -26.59
C GLU A 62 -35.96 20.11 -27.78
N GLU A 63 -34.72 20.52 -27.54
CA GLU A 63 -33.72 20.66 -28.62
C GLU A 63 -33.41 19.31 -29.28
N LEU A 64 -33.15 18.28 -28.48
CA LEU A 64 -32.81 16.94 -28.99
C LEU A 64 -33.94 16.36 -29.87
N LYS A 65 -35.20 16.55 -29.48
CA LYS A 65 -36.39 16.12 -30.24
C LYS A 65 -36.53 16.76 -31.62
N GLN A 66 -35.94 17.93 -31.86
CA GLN A 66 -35.93 18.54 -33.20
C GLN A 66 -35.13 17.69 -34.20
N ILE A 67 -34.16 16.91 -33.72
CA ILE A 67 -33.27 16.07 -34.55
C ILE A 67 -33.66 14.58 -34.47
N THR A 68 -33.99 14.09 -33.27
CA THR A 68 -34.29 12.67 -33.05
C THR A 68 -35.08 12.42 -31.77
N ASP A 69 -35.94 11.40 -31.78
CA ASP A 69 -36.51 10.87 -30.55
C ASP A 69 -35.42 10.16 -29.73
N VAL A 70 -35.44 10.31 -28.40
CA VAL A 70 -34.46 9.69 -27.48
C VAL A 70 -34.45 8.16 -27.59
N GLU A 71 -35.63 7.56 -27.80
CA GLU A 71 -35.81 6.11 -28.00
C GLU A 71 -35.11 5.57 -29.26
N LYS A 72 -34.77 6.44 -30.21
CA LYS A 72 -34.07 6.08 -31.46
C LYS A 72 -32.55 6.27 -31.38
N ILE A 73 -32.03 6.71 -30.25
CA ILE A 73 -30.58 6.88 -30.04
C ILE A 73 -30.01 5.51 -29.68
N ASP A 74 -29.07 5.01 -30.50
CA ASP A 74 -28.45 3.71 -30.29
C ASP A 74 -27.27 3.80 -29.29
N TYR A 75 -26.48 4.87 -29.39
CA TYR A 75 -25.25 5.05 -28.64
C TYR A 75 -25.15 6.44 -28.03
N LEU A 76 -24.61 6.51 -26.80
CA LEU A 76 -24.17 7.74 -26.16
C LEU A 76 -22.67 7.64 -25.89
N VAL A 77 -21.89 8.52 -26.51
CA VAL A 77 -20.46 8.69 -26.24
C VAL A 77 -20.30 9.72 -25.12
N VAL A 78 -19.67 9.30 -24.02
CA VAL A 78 -19.37 10.16 -22.86
C VAL A 78 -17.86 10.30 -22.76
N ASN A 79 -17.33 11.41 -23.26
CA ASN A 79 -15.90 11.70 -23.20
C ASN A 79 -15.45 12.10 -21.79
N HIS A 80 -16.37 12.64 -20.98
CA HIS A 80 -16.10 13.11 -19.63
C HIS A 80 -17.38 13.10 -18.78
N THR A 81 -17.25 12.82 -17.48
CA THR A 81 -18.39 12.53 -16.59
C THR A 81 -18.73 13.64 -15.60
N GLU A 82 -18.13 14.83 -15.71
CA GLU A 82 -18.51 15.95 -14.85
C GLU A 82 -20.00 16.30 -15.04
N PRO A 83 -20.75 16.64 -13.95
CA PRO A 83 -22.22 16.70 -14.00
C PRO A 83 -22.82 17.75 -14.94
N ASP A 84 -22.03 18.66 -15.47
CA ASP A 84 -22.45 19.63 -16.47
C ASP A 84 -22.47 19.07 -17.91
N HIS A 85 -21.73 17.98 -18.17
CA HIS A 85 -21.77 17.22 -19.43
C HIS A 85 -22.52 15.90 -19.30
N ALA A 86 -22.45 15.24 -18.13
CA ALA A 86 -23.07 13.93 -17.89
C ALA A 86 -24.32 13.98 -17.00
N GLY A 87 -24.74 15.16 -16.54
CA GLY A 87 -25.84 15.30 -15.58
C GLY A 87 -27.21 14.85 -16.10
N SER A 88 -27.38 14.69 -17.42
CA SER A 88 -28.64 14.24 -18.01
C SER A 88 -28.66 12.75 -18.38
N VAL A 89 -27.57 12.02 -18.14
CA VAL A 89 -27.43 10.60 -18.54
C VAL A 89 -28.50 9.72 -17.87
N GLU A 90 -28.71 9.88 -16.57
CA GLU A 90 -29.73 9.13 -15.81
C GLU A 90 -31.12 9.28 -16.44
N LYS A 91 -31.55 10.52 -16.68
CA LYS A 91 -32.87 10.79 -17.26
C LYS A 91 -33.02 10.31 -18.71
N LEU A 92 -31.94 10.31 -19.49
CA LEU A 92 -31.97 9.73 -20.84
C LEU A 92 -32.13 8.20 -20.78
N LEU A 93 -31.50 7.53 -19.82
CA LEU A 93 -31.64 6.09 -19.60
C LEU A 93 -33.04 5.70 -19.11
N GLU A 94 -33.71 6.57 -18.34
CA GLU A 94 -35.12 6.37 -17.97
C GLU A 94 -36.04 6.35 -19.20
N ILE A 95 -35.78 7.20 -20.20
CA ILE A 95 -36.57 7.28 -21.44
C ILE A 95 -36.16 6.16 -22.41
N ASN A 96 -34.87 5.86 -22.52
CA ASN A 96 -34.33 4.81 -23.39
C ASN A 96 -33.39 3.87 -22.61
N PRO A 97 -33.93 2.85 -21.92
CA PRO A 97 -33.12 1.87 -21.21
C PRO A 97 -32.21 1.01 -22.11
N GLY A 98 -32.44 1.02 -23.42
CA GLY A 98 -31.65 0.30 -24.42
C GLY A 98 -30.40 1.05 -24.91
N LEU A 99 -30.21 2.30 -24.47
CA LEU A 99 -29.09 3.16 -24.85
C LEU A 99 -27.75 2.54 -24.41
N LYS A 100 -26.80 2.44 -25.35
CA LYS A 100 -25.46 1.90 -25.06
C LYS A 100 -24.47 3.02 -24.84
N ILE A 101 -23.83 3.03 -23.69
CA ILE A 101 -22.87 4.08 -23.31
C ILE A 101 -21.46 3.66 -23.71
N ILE A 102 -20.79 4.45 -24.54
CA ILE A 102 -19.40 4.28 -24.95
C ILE A 102 -18.55 5.29 -24.17
N ALA A 103 -17.64 4.79 -23.33
CA ALA A 103 -16.79 5.63 -22.50
C ALA A 103 -15.52 4.87 -22.04
N THR A 104 -14.58 5.58 -21.42
CA THR A 104 -13.41 4.93 -20.80
C THR A 104 -13.84 4.03 -19.63
N GLY A 105 -12.99 3.06 -19.27
CA GLY A 105 -13.25 2.22 -18.08
C GLY A 105 -13.38 3.05 -16.79
N CYS A 106 -12.64 4.16 -16.68
CA CYS A 106 -12.77 5.07 -15.54
C CYS A 106 -14.11 5.82 -15.56
N ALA A 107 -14.51 6.36 -16.71
CA ALA A 107 -15.80 7.03 -16.89
C ALA A 107 -16.97 6.09 -16.56
N ILE A 108 -16.92 4.82 -16.97
CA ILE A 108 -17.96 3.84 -16.65
C ILE A 108 -18.11 3.63 -15.14
N ASN A 109 -16.99 3.58 -14.40
CA ASN A 109 -17.03 3.46 -12.94
C ASN A 109 -17.64 4.71 -12.31
N PHE A 110 -17.31 5.91 -12.79
CA PHE A 110 -17.92 7.15 -12.31
C PHE A 110 -19.42 7.22 -12.65
N LEU A 111 -19.80 6.84 -13.87
CA LEU A 111 -21.21 6.82 -14.29
C LEU A 111 -22.06 5.85 -13.47
N LYS A 112 -21.53 4.73 -12.99
CA LYS A 112 -22.26 3.85 -12.07
C LYS A 112 -22.69 4.57 -10.79
N GLU A 113 -21.79 5.39 -10.24
CA GLU A 113 -22.05 6.18 -9.03
C GLU A 113 -22.91 7.43 -9.32
N ILE A 114 -22.83 8.00 -10.53
CA ILE A 114 -23.65 9.13 -10.95
C ILE A 114 -25.09 8.69 -11.23
N VAL A 115 -25.26 7.62 -12.03
CA VAL A 115 -26.56 7.10 -12.47
C VAL A 115 -27.25 6.29 -11.37
N ASN A 116 -26.49 5.62 -10.49
CA ASN A 116 -27.04 4.72 -9.46
C ASN A 116 -28.01 3.66 -10.01
N GLY A 117 -27.77 3.19 -11.24
CA GLY A 117 -28.62 2.27 -11.96
C GLY A 117 -27.86 1.41 -12.97
N GLU A 118 -28.52 0.36 -13.46
CA GLU A 118 -27.96 -0.53 -14.47
C GLU A 118 -28.05 0.11 -15.87
N PHE A 119 -26.98 0.01 -16.65
CA PHE A 119 -26.95 0.43 -18.05
C PHE A 119 -25.96 -0.41 -18.86
N THR A 120 -26.17 -0.46 -20.17
CA THR A 120 -25.26 -1.18 -21.06
C THR A 120 -24.03 -0.31 -21.37
N ALA A 121 -22.86 -0.72 -20.87
CA ALA A 121 -21.61 -0.01 -21.09
C ALA A 121 -20.69 -0.73 -22.10
N LEU A 122 -20.04 0.06 -22.96
CA LEU A 122 -19.06 -0.36 -23.95
C LEU A 122 -17.70 0.32 -23.62
N PRO A 123 -16.85 -0.30 -22.78
CA PRO A 123 -15.56 0.28 -22.43
C PRO A 123 -14.63 0.35 -23.63
N VAL A 124 -14.01 1.51 -23.84
CA VAL A 124 -13.00 1.71 -24.89
C VAL A 124 -11.59 1.86 -24.33
N LYS A 125 -10.61 1.47 -25.13
CA LYS A 125 -9.17 1.60 -24.86
C LYS A 125 -8.54 2.68 -25.74
N ASP A 126 -7.34 3.12 -25.35
CA ASP A 126 -6.60 4.14 -26.11
C ASP A 126 -6.27 3.65 -27.52
N ASN A 127 -6.48 4.52 -28.51
CA ASN A 127 -6.36 4.26 -29.95
C ASN A 127 -7.28 3.15 -30.49
N GLN A 128 -8.30 2.75 -29.73
CA GLN A 128 -9.30 1.81 -30.23
C GLN A 128 -10.15 2.50 -31.31
N GLU A 129 -10.46 1.76 -32.35
CA GLU A 129 -11.41 2.14 -33.40
C GLU A 129 -12.71 1.35 -33.24
N MET A 130 -13.83 2.00 -33.50
CA MET A 130 -15.16 1.39 -33.48
C MET A 130 -15.99 1.91 -34.64
N LYS A 131 -16.39 1.00 -35.52
CA LYS A 131 -17.28 1.30 -36.63
C LYS A 131 -18.74 1.21 -36.20
N ILE A 132 -19.50 2.27 -36.42
CA ILE A 132 -20.93 2.37 -36.13
C ILE A 132 -21.62 2.87 -37.40
N GLY A 133 -22.45 2.02 -38.02
CA GLY A 133 -23.06 2.33 -39.31
C GLY A 133 -22.02 2.60 -40.39
N ASP A 134 -22.07 3.80 -40.97
CA ASP A 134 -21.13 4.30 -41.98
C ASP A 134 -20.03 5.21 -41.41
N LYS A 135 -19.89 5.31 -40.08
CA LYS A 135 -18.87 6.11 -39.39
C LYS A 135 -17.88 5.27 -38.59
N THR A 136 -16.65 5.76 -38.46
CA THR A 136 -15.57 5.17 -37.68
C THR A 136 -15.16 6.14 -36.58
N LEU A 137 -15.32 5.72 -35.33
CA LEU A 137 -14.92 6.46 -34.14
C LEU A 137 -13.57 5.96 -33.65
N LYS A 138 -12.62 6.87 -33.44
CA LYS A 138 -11.32 6.60 -32.83
C LYS A 138 -11.22 7.29 -31.48
N PHE A 139 -10.89 6.53 -30.44
CA PHE A 139 -10.88 7.02 -29.07
C PHE A 139 -9.44 7.31 -28.61
N MET A 140 -9.25 8.50 -28.05
CA MET A 140 -7.97 8.97 -27.55
C MET A 140 -8.08 9.25 -26.05
N ILE A 141 -7.53 8.36 -25.22
CA ILE A 141 -7.60 8.51 -23.76
C ILE A 141 -6.56 9.55 -23.33
N VAL A 142 -7.02 10.62 -22.67
CA VAL A 142 -6.22 11.78 -22.28
C VAL A 142 -6.51 12.15 -20.82
N PRO A 143 -6.08 11.31 -19.87
CA PRO A 143 -6.46 11.46 -18.48
C PRO A 143 -5.87 12.74 -17.88
N ASN A 144 -6.60 13.32 -16.94
CA ASN A 144 -6.32 14.59 -16.28
C ASN A 144 -6.38 15.81 -17.23
N LEU A 145 -7.27 15.80 -18.22
CA LEU A 145 -7.63 16.97 -19.03
C LEU A 145 -9.15 17.27 -18.97
N HIS A 146 -9.73 17.48 -17.79
CA HIS A 146 -9.06 17.73 -16.49
C HIS A 146 -9.28 16.63 -15.45
N TRP A 147 -10.14 15.64 -15.71
CA TRP A 147 -10.37 14.51 -14.81
C TRP A 147 -9.70 13.21 -15.29
N PRO A 148 -9.55 12.19 -14.41
CA PRO A 148 -8.92 10.92 -14.77
C PRO A 148 -9.64 10.12 -15.87
N ASP A 149 -10.91 10.43 -16.15
CA ASP A 149 -11.78 9.71 -17.07
C ASP A 149 -11.77 10.22 -18.51
N THR A 150 -11.23 11.42 -18.73
CA THR A 150 -11.29 12.15 -20.00
C THR A 150 -10.73 11.37 -21.19
N MET A 151 -11.47 11.37 -22.30
CA MET A 151 -11.01 10.98 -23.64
C MET A 151 -11.44 11.99 -24.70
N TYR A 152 -10.85 11.95 -25.89
CA TYR A 152 -11.41 12.59 -27.08
C TYR A 152 -11.92 11.51 -28.04
N THR A 153 -12.93 11.87 -28.84
CA THR A 153 -13.48 11.00 -29.88
C THR A 153 -13.33 11.64 -31.24
N TYR A 154 -12.54 11.01 -32.11
CA TYR A 154 -12.34 11.44 -33.50
C TYR A 154 -13.25 10.67 -34.44
N ILE A 155 -13.94 11.38 -35.33
CA ILE A 155 -14.84 10.84 -36.35
C ILE A 155 -14.12 10.91 -37.69
N GLU A 156 -13.62 9.77 -38.17
CA GLU A 156 -12.64 9.71 -39.26
C GLU A 156 -13.19 10.27 -40.58
N GLU A 157 -14.37 9.82 -41.00
CA GLU A 157 -14.95 10.22 -42.29
C GLU A 157 -15.31 11.70 -42.35
N GLU A 158 -15.50 12.34 -41.20
CA GLU A 158 -15.85 13.76 -41.10
C GLU A 158 -14.68 14.65 -40.67
N GLN A 159 -13.52 14.08 -40.28
CA GLN A 159 -12.39 14.84 -39.75
C GLN A 159 -12.81 15.75 -38.56
N ILE A 160 -13.70 15.24 -37.70
CA ILE A 160 -14.24 15.96 -36.52
C ILE A 160 -13.64 15.37 -35.26
N LEU A 161 -13.16 16.24 -34.36
CA LEU A 161 -12.69 15.83 -33.03
C LEU A 161 -13.64 16.35 -31.95
N VAL A 162 -14.23 15.47 -31.14
CA VAL A 162 -15.01 15.83 -29.95
C VAL A 162 -14.11 15.77 -28.73
N THR A 163 -13.93 16.89 -28.03
CA THR A 163 -12.91 17.04 -26.97
C THR A 163 -13.47 17.29 -25.59
N CYS A 164 -14.78 17.53 -25.47
CA CYS A 164 -15.39 18.02 -24.23
C CYS A 164 -14.61 19.27 -23.75
N ASP A 165 -14.07 19.28 -22.53
CA ASP A 165 -13.47 20.48 -21.93
C ASP A 165 -12.27 21.07 -22.68
N SER A 166 -11.43 20.23 -23.28
CA SER A 166 -10.23 20.72 -23.95
C SER A 166 -10.58 21.60 -25.14
N PHE A 167 -9.81 22.69 -25.26
CA PHE A 167 -10.05 23.78 -26.22
C PHE A 167 -11.34 24.57 -26.01
N GLY A 168 -12.09 24.27 -24.95
CA GLY A 168 -13.31 24.97 -24.58
C GLY A 168 -13.08 26.38 -24.02
N SER A 169 -14.20 27.05 -23.77
CA SER A 169 -14.24 28.39 -23.18
C SER A 169 -15.60 28.64 -22.53
N HIS A 170 -15.64 29.28 -21.36
CA HIS A 170 -16.89 29.81 -20.82
C HIS A 170 -17.26 31.11 -21.56
N TYR A 171 -17.73 30.93 -22.78
CA TYR A 171 -18.17 31.99 -23.70
C TYR A 171 -19.56 31.63 -24.24
N GLY A 172 -20.61 32.10 -23.57
CA GLY A 172 -22.00 31.84 -23.96
C GLY A 172 -22.34 32.55 -25.27
N PHE A 173 -22.37 31.79 -26.37
CA PHE A 173 -22.54 32.34 -27.71
C PHE A 173 -23.54 31.53 -28.53
N LYS A 174 -24.55 32.22 -29.08
CA LYS A 174 -25.70 31.57 -29.71
C LYS A 174 -25.42 30.93 -31.06
N ASP A 175 -24.58 31.53 -31.90
CA ASP A 175 -24.26 30.97 -33.22
C ASP A 175 -23.32 29.76 -33.15
N ILE A 176 -22.74 29.48 -31.96
CA ILE A 176 -21.84 28.39 -31.58
C ILE A 176 -20.58 28.18 -32.43
N LEU A 177 -20.46 28.75 -33.63
CA LEU A 177 -19.29 28.58 -34.49
C LEU A 177 -18.27 29.68 -34.20
N LEU A 178 -16.99 29.32 -34.08
CA LEU A 178 -15.91 30.27 -33.90
C LEU A 178 -15.84 31.29 -35.06
N SER A 179 -16.16 30.86 -36.29
CA SER A 179 -16.22 31.74 -37.46
C SER A 179 -17.27 32.86 -37.36
N LYS A 180 -18.24 32.73 -36.45
CA LYS A 180 -19.29 33.72 -36.20
C LYS A 180 -18.99 34.65 -35.03
N VAL A 181 -17.96 34.37 -34.23
CA VAL A 181 -17.56 35.20 -33.10
C VAL A 181 -17.07 36.56 -33.61
N THR A 182 -17.76 37.63 -33.21
CA THR A 182 -17.40 39.01 -33.58
C THR A 182 -16.45 39.67 -32.57
N ASP A 183 -16.61 39.37 -31.27
CA ASP A 183 -15.70 39.82 -30.21
C ASP A 183 -14.58 38.80 -29.96
N GLN A 184 -13.57 38.86 -30.82
CA GLN A 184 -12.41 37.98 -30.76
C GLN A 184 -11.56 38.20 -29.49
N GLU A 185 -11.52 39.43 -28.98
CA GLU A 185 -10.76 39.76 -27.77
C GLU A 185 -11.44 39.17 -26.53
N GLY A 186 -12.76 39.36 -26.40
CA GLY A 186 -13.55 38.76 -25.33
C GLY A 186 -13.52 37.24 -25.33
N TYR A 187 -13.61 36.62 -26.51
CA TYR A 187 -13.45 35.17 -26.65
C TYR A 187 -12.08 34.70 -26.14
N MET A 188 -10.99 35.31 -26.61
CA MET A 188 -9.64 34.90 -26.18
C MET A 188 -9.39 35.16 -24.69
N ARG A 189 -9.97 36.21 -24.10
CA ARG A 189 -9.93 36.44 -22.65
C ARG A 189 -10.64 35.31 -21.89
N ALA A 190 -11.85 34.93 -22.33
CA ALA A 190 -12.60 33.82 -21.73
C ALA A 190 -11.84 32.48 -21.89
N THR A 191 -11.25 32.23 -23.05
CA THR A 191 -10.47 31.02 -23.32
C THR A 191 -9.19 30.95 -22.49
N LYS A 192 -8.49 32.09 -22.30
CA LYS A 192 -7.32 32.14 -21.41
C LYS A 192 -7.71 31.89 -19.96
N TYR A 193 -8.80 32.50 -19.51
CA TYR A 193 -9.30 32.28 -18.15
C TYR A 193 -9.73 30.83 -17.94
N TYR A 194 -10.44 30.23 -18.91
CA TYR A 194 -10.79 28.82 -18.90
C TYR A 194 -9.53 27.93 -18.81
N PHE A 195 -8.55 28.19 -19.67
CA PHE A 195 -7.27 27.49 -19.65
C PHE A 195 -6.60 27.60 -18.29
N ASP A 196 -6.38 28.80 -17.75
CA ASP A 196 -5.63 29.00 -16.51
C ASP A 196 -6.24 28.27 -15.30
N ASN A 197 -7.57 28.21 -15.24
CA ASN A 197 -8.28 27.63 -14.10
C ASN A 197 -8.52 26.12 -14.24
N ILE A 198 -8.74 25.61 -15.46
CA ILE A 198 -9.15 24.21 -15.69
C ILE A 198 -7.99 23.38 -16.25
N ILE A 199 -7.39 23.81 -17.36
CA ILE A 199 -6.36 23.03 -18.09
C ILE A 199 -4.94 23.35 -17.59
N GLY A 200 -4.70 24.55 -17.08
CA GLY A 200 -3.42 25.11 -16.67
C GLY A 200 -2.69 24.31 -15.58
N PRO A 201 -3.37 23.65 -14.62
CA PRO A 201 -2.74 22.70 -13.71
C PRO A 201 -2.17 21.45 -14.38
N PHE A 202 -2.57 21.15 -15.62
CA PHE A 202 -2.29 19.90 -16.33
C PHE A 202 -1.47 20.09 -17.61
N LYS A 203 -0.70 21.19 -17.72
CA LYS A 203 0.12 21.53 -18.90
C LYS A 203 0.93 20.36 -19.49
N PRO A 204 1.61 19.50 -18.71
CA PRO A 204 2.35 18.36 -19.29
C PRO A 204 1.45 17.33 -19.97
N TYR A 205 0.23 17.12 -19.47
CA TYR A 205 -0.76 16.25 -20.11
C TYR A 205 -1.30 16.90 -21.39
N MET A 206 -1.53 18.21 -21.36
CA MET A 206 -2.02 18.96 -22.52
C MET A 206 -1.00 18.98 -23.66
N LEU A 207 0.29 19.14 -23.37
CA LEU A 207 1.36 19.05 -24.38
C LEU A 207 1.36 17.69 -25.09
N LYS A 208 1.23 16.58 -24.35
CA LYS A 208 1.12 15.23 -24.94
C LYS A 208 -0.16 15.07 -25.77
N ALA A 209 -1.27 15.66 -25.34
CA ALA A 209 -2.50 15.63 -26.12
C ALA A 209 -2.35 16.44 -27.42
N LEU A 210 -1.72 17.63 -27.38
CA LEU A 210 -1.45 18.45 -28.56
C LEU A 210 -0.60 17.72 -29.59
N GLU A 211 0.45 16.99 -29.17
CA GLU A 211 1.28 16.17 -30.06
C GLU A 211 0.41 15.17 -30.84
N ARG A 212 -0.47 14.44 -30.16
CA ARG A 212 -1.36 13.44 -30.77
C ARG A 212 -2.44 14.08 -31.65
N VAL A 213 -3.02 15.20 -31.21
CA VAL A 213 -4.04 15.94 -31.97
C VAL A 213 -3.48 16.42 -33.31
N ARG A 214 -2.20 16.82 -33.37
CA ARG A 214 -1.55 17.28 -34.61
C ARG A 214 -1.28 16.17 -35.63
N GLU A 215 -1.32 14.91 -35.21
CA GLU A 215 -1.20 13.76 -36.13
C GLU A 215 -2.52 13.45 -36.84
N LEU A 216 -3.64 14.02 -36.38
CA LEU A 216 -4.96 13.82 -36.95
C LEU A 216 -5.26 14.85 -38.03
N ASP A 217 -5.97 14.43 -39.07
CA ASP A 217 -6.53 15.34 -40.07
C ASP A 217 -7.83 15.94 -39.53
N ILE A 218 -7.78 17.16 -39.00
CA ILE A 218 -8.89 17.80 -38.29
C ILE A 218 -9.36 19.03 -39.04
N SER A 219 -10.66 19.07 -39.28
CA SER A 219 -11.34 20.21 -39.90
C SER A 219 -12.35 20.90 -38.97
N MET A 220 -12.67 20.29 -37.83
CA MET A 220 -13.55 20.86 -36.81
C MET A 220 -13.27 20.24 -35.44
N ILE A 221 -13.22 21.08 -34.39
CA ILE A 221 -13.17 20.63 -32.99
C ILE A 221 -14.46 21.00 -32.28
N CYS A 222 -15.16 19.99 -31.77
CA CYS A 222 -16.42 20.08 -31.04
C CYS A 222 -16.15 20.01 -29.53
N THR A 223 -16.13 21.17 -28.88
CA THR A 223 -15.84 21.34 -27.45
C THR A 223 -17.10 21.16 -26.60
N GLY A 224 -16.98 20.87 -25.32
CA GLY A 224 -18.09 20.81 -24.36
C GLY A 224 -18.60 22.19 -23.95
N HIS A 225 -17.73 23.21 -24.04
CA HIS A 225 -18.04 24.59 -23.68
C HIS A 225 -17.60 25.59 -24.75
N GLY A 226 -18.44 26.61 -24.96
CA GLY A 226 -18.16 27.73 -25.83
C GLY A 226 -18.30 27.35 -27.31
N PRO A 227 -17.68 28.16 -28.21
CA PRO A 227 -17.77 27.93 -29.64
C PRO A 227 -17.09 26.62 -30.10
N VAL A 228 -17.74 25.92 -31.02
CA VAL A 228 -17.17 24.90 -31.91
C VAL A 228 -16.11 25.55 -32.80
N LEU A 229 -14.92 24.94 -32.86
CA LEU A 229 -13.80 25.44 -33.65
C LEU A 229 -13.92 24.94 -35.09
N ASP A 230 -14.64 25.69 -35.91
CA ASP A 230 -14.80 25.46 -37.36
C ASP A 230 -13.77 26.22 -38.21
N THR A 231 -12.98 27.09 -37.57
CA THR A 231 -11.89 27.85 -38.18
C THR A 231 -10.78 28.07 -37.17
N ARG A 232 -9.62 28.56 -37.61
CA ARG A 232 -8.48 28.94 -36.75
C ARG A 232 -8.01 27.83 -35.80
N ILE A 233 -8.16 26.56 -36.17
CA ILE A 233 -7.79 25.41 -35.35
C ILE A 233 -6.29 25.47 -35.01
N ASP A 234 -5.42 25.63 -36.01
CA ASP A 234 -3.97 25.74 -35.80
C ASP A 234 -3.61 26.88 -34.83
N PHE A 235 -4.27 28.03 -34.94
CA PHE A 235 -4.06 29.16 -34.04
C PHE A 235 -4.39 28.79 -32.58
N ILE A 236 -5.48 28.06 -32.33
CA ILE A 236 -5.84 27.61 -30.98
C ILE A 236 -4.85 26.56 -30.47
N LEU A 237 -4.45 25.60 -31.29
CA LEU A 237 -3.45 24.58 -30.94
C LEU A 237 -2.10 25.21 -30.60
N ASP A 238 -1.65 26.19 -31.39
CA ASP A 238 -0.41 26.94 -31.16
C ASP A 238 -0.50 27.79 -29.90
N THR A 239 -1.65 28.42 -29.65
CA THR A 239 -1.90 29.19 -28.42
C THR A 239 -1.83 28.31 -27.17
N TYR A 240 -2.47 27.14 -27.20
CA TYR A 240 -2.41 26.19 -26.09
C TYR A 240 -0.99 25.65 -25.88
N GLN A 241 -0.24 25.39 -26.96
CA GLN A 241 1.17 25.00 -26.90
C GLN A 241 2.01 26.09 -26.20
N GLU A 242 1.82 27.36 -26.59
CA GLU A 242 2.50 28.50 -25.99
C GLU A 242 2.17 28.61 -24.50
N TRP A 243 0.88 28.58 -24.12
CA TRP A 243 0.47 28.69 -22.71
C TRP A 243 0.92 27.51 -21.84
N CYS A 244 1.12 26.33 -22.43
CA CYS A 244 1.68 25.17 -21.75
C CYS A 244 3.21 25.23 -21.61
N THR A 245 3.91 25.95 -22.49
CA THR A 245 5.37 25.99 -22.50
C THR A 245 5.89 26.96 -21.45
N VAL A 246 6.28 26.43 -20.28
CA VAL A 246 6.93 27.22 -19.22
C VAL A 246 8.45 27.17 -19.41
N VAL A 247 9.05 28.30 -19.84
CA VAL A 247 10.51 28.44 -19.94
C VAL A 247 11.05 28.91 -18.59
N ASN A 248 11.91 28.13 -17.96
CA ASN A 248 12.58 28.54 -16.72
C ASN A 248 13.56 29.69 -17.03
N PRO A 249 13.40 30.90 -16.44
CA PRO A 249 14.29 32.03 -16.70
C PRO A 249 15.67 31.86 -16.05
N ASN A 250 15.83 30.93 -15.12
CA ASN A 250 17.10 30.70 -14.42
C ASN A 250 18.12 29.99 -15.34
N LYS A 251 19.31 30.57 -15.48
CA LYS A 251 20.42 30.00 -16.29
C LYS A 251 21.28 28.98 -15.54
N LYS A 252 21.15 28.93 -14.22
CA LYS A 252 21.87 28.03 -13.31
C LYS A 252 20.84 27.31 -12.45
N LYS A 253 21.26 26.21 -11.80
CA LYS A 253 20.44 25.61 -10.74
C LYS A 253 20.20 26.65 -9.65
N THR A 254 18.96 26.83 -9.25
CA THR A 254 18.59 27.87 -8.29
C THR A 254 17.97 27.23 -7.04
N VAL A 255 18.47 27.65 -5.87
CA VAL A 255 17.89 27.31 -4.57
C VAL A 255 17.36 28.56 -3.88
N VAL A 256 16.09 28.51 -3.48
CA VAL A 256 15.42 29.62 -2.79
C VAL A 256 15.23 29.25 -1.31
N ILE A 257 15.62 30.15 -0.40
CA ILE A 257 15.57 29.93 1.05
C ILE A 257 14.73 31.04 1.69
N PRO A 258 13.39 30.93 1.67
CA PRO A 258 12.55 31.84 2.43
C PRO A 258 12.60 31.47 3.90
N TYR A 259 12.84 32.45 4.77
CA TYR A 259 12.88 32.24 6.21
C TYR A 259 12.18 33.37 7.00
N VAL A 260 11.75 33.07 8.22
CA VAL A 260 11.38 34.06 9.24
C VAL A 260 12.27 33.85 10.45
N SER A 261 12.64 34.91 11.18
CA SER A 261 13.48 34.78 12.38
C SER A 261 13.08 35.79 13.45
N ALA A 262 12.63 35.32 14.61
CA ALA A 262 12.22 36.19 15.72
C ALA A 262 13.41 36.83 16.47
N TYR A 263 14.47 36.05 16.71
CA TYR A 263 15.64 36.47 17.52
C TYR A 263 16.96 36.41 16.75
N GLY A 264 16.93 36.28 15.41
CA GLY A 264 18.14 36.15 14.58
C GLY A 264 18.63 34.71 14.39
N TYR A 265 18.26 33.76 15.26
CA TYR A 265 18.80 32.39 15.22
C TYR A 265 18.49 31.62 13.94
N THR A 266 17.24 31.64 13.47
CA THR A 266 16.88 30.97 12.19
C THR A 266 17.56 31.65 11.00
N LYS A 267 17.82 32.96 11.08
CA LYS A 267 18.59 33.72 10.07
C LYS A 267 20.06 33.31 10.05
N GLU A 268 20.68 33.09 11.21
CA GLU A 268 22.05 32.57 11.31
C GLU A 268 22.16 31.17 10.66
N LEU A 269 21.18 30.28 10.91
CA LEU A 269 21.10 28.97 10.26
C LEU A 269 20.93 29.09 8.74
N ALA A 270 20.04 29.98 8.28
CA ALA A 270 19.81 30.21 6.85
C ALA A 270 21.12 30.61 6.13
N GLY A 271 21.92 31.47 6.76
CA GLY A 271 23.23 31.88 6.22
C GLY A 271 24.22 30.73 6.11
N ALA A 272 24.34 29.91 7.17
CA ALA A 272 25.25 28.75 7.16
C ALA A 272 24.83 27.69 6.12
N ILE A 273 23.54 27.39 6.04
CA ILE A 273 22.96 26.47 5.03
C ILE A 273 23.23 27.00 3.62
N ALA A 274 22.96 28.29 3.38
CA ALA A 274 23.19 28.89 2.07
C ALA A 274 24.65 28.79 1.63
N GLN A 275 25.59 29.04 2.55
CA GLN A 275 27.01 28.89 2.30
C GLN A 275 27.37 27.44 1.97
N GLY A 276 26.86 26.47 2.72
CA GLY A 276 27.07 25.05 2.43
C GLY A 276 26.60 24.64 1.04
N ILE A 277 25.43 25.11 0.62
CA ILE A 277 24.88 24.84 -0.73
C ILE A 277 25.78 25.46 -1.80
N GLN A 278 26.22 26.71 -1.65
CA GLN A 278 27.11 27.38 -2.59
C GLN A 278 28.47 26.69 -2.73
N GLU A 279 29.01 26.16 -1.63
CA GLU A 279 30.28 25.43 -1.63
C GLU A 279 30.16 24.03 -2.26
N SER A 280 28.95 23.49 -2.41
CA SER A 280 28.72 22.18 -3.02
C SER A 280 28.89 22.18 -4.56
N GLY A 281 28.72 23.33 -5.23
CA GLY A 281 28.82 23.48 -6.69
C GLY A 281 28.23 24.78 -7.24
N ASP A 282 28.06 24.89 -8.57
CA ASP A 282 27.58 26.11 -9.23
C ASP A 282 26.04 26.27 -9.12
N ILE A 283 25.59 26.65 -7.92
CA ILE A 283 24.18 26.86 -7.56
C ILE A 283 23.97 28.34 -7.19
N ASP A 284 22.96 28.97 -7.79
CA ASP A 284 22.49 30.30 -7.39
C ASP A 284 21.58 30.18 -6.16
N VAL A 285 22.02 30.67 -5.01
CA VAL A 285 21.30 30.56 -3.73
C VAL A 285 20.77 31.93 -3.33
N ARG A 286 19.46 32.04 -3.13
CA ARG A 286 18.77 33.29 -2.79
C ARG A 286 18.01 33.13 -1.48
N CYS A 287 18.33 33.97 -0.50
CA CYS A 287 17.67 33.96 0.81
C CYS A 287 16.68 35.13 0.92
N TYR A 288 15.49 34.87 1.42
CA TYR A 288 14.43 35.88 1.59
C TYR A 288 13.95 35.92 3.04
N ASP A 289 14.11 37.08 3.68
CA ASP A 289 13.48 37.33 4.98
C ASP A 289 12.00 37.66 4.73
N MET A 290 11.10 36.72 5.05
CA MET A 290 9.67 36.84 4.72
C MET A 290 8.93 37.87 5.58
N VAL A 291 9.62 38.54 6.50
CA VAL A 291 9.10 39.74 7.18
C VAL A 291 9.21 40.98 6.26
N GLU A 292 10.21 41.02 5.38
CA GLU A 292 10.53 42.19 4.54
C GLU A 292 10.29 41.93 3.04
N ALA A 293 10.37 40.67 2.60
CA ALA A 293 10.25 40.29 1.19
C ALA A 293 8.80 40.33 0.68
N ASP A 294 8.63 40.62 -0.62
CA ASP A 294 7.36 40.50 -1.32
C ASP A 294 6.99 39.02 -1.55
N GLN A 295 5.91 38.57 -0.91
CA GLN A 295 5.45 37.18 -0.98
C GLN A 295 5.12 36.72 -2.40
N ALA A 296 4.50 37.56 -3.23
CA ALA A 296 4.11 37.18 -4.59
C ALA A 296 5.35 36.92 -5.45
N LYS A 297 6.37 37.75 -5.29
CA LYS A 297 7.65 37.57 -5.98
C LYS A 297 8.38 36.30 -5.54
N VAL A 298 8.39 36.01 -4.23
CA VAL A 298 9.03 34.78 -3.72
C VAL A 298 8.30 33.53 -4.22
N LEU A 299 6.96 33.56 -4.28
CA LEU A 299 6.17 32.46 -4.86
C LEU A 299 6.50 32.21 -6.33
N GLU A 300 6.66 33.28 -7.13
CA GLU A 300 7.10 33.17 -8.52
C GLU A 300 8.48 32.49 -8.61
N GLU A 301 9.44 32.92 -7.77
CA GLU A 301 10.78 32.32 -7.76
C GLU A 301 10.78 30.85 -7.33
N LEU A 302 9.92 30.46 -6.38
CA LEU A 302 9.74 29.06 -5.98
C LEU A 302 9.22 28.19 -7.13
N GLY A 303 8.39 28.74 -8.02
CA GLY A 303 7.94 28.08 -9.25
C GLY A 303 9.11 27.67 -10.16
N PHE A 304 10.14 28.52 -10.25
CA PHE A 304 11.30 28.33 -11.13
C PHE A 304 12.54 27.74 -10.45
N ALA A 305 12.53 27.59 -9.12
CA ALA A 305 13.63 27.00 -8.37
C ALA A 305 13.78 25.49 -8.63
N ASP A 306 15.01 24.98 -8.60
CA ASP A 306 15.29 23.54 -8.65
C ASP A 306 15.13 22.89 -7.26
N GLY A 307 15.33 23.68 -6.21
CA GLY A 307 14.99 23.29 -4.85
C GLY A 307 14.81 24.48 -3.91
N PHE A 308 14.25 24.24 -2.73
CA PHE A 308 14.04 25.29 -1.74
C PHE A 308 14.05 24.78 -0.30
N LEU A 309 14.43 25.64 0.66
CA LEU A 309 14.41 25.30 2.08
C LEU A 309 13.60 26.32 2.88
N LEU A 310 12.58 25.87 3.61
CA LEU A 310 11.71 26.72 4.40
C LEU A 310 12.26 26.92 5.83
N GLY A 311 12.57 28.16 6.19
CA GLY A 311 13.12 28.51 7.50
C GLY A 311 12.07 29.08 8.46
N SER A 312 11.80 28.45 9.60
CA SER A 312 10.88 29.03 10.59
C SER A 312 11.23 28.67 12.04
N PRO A 313 11.20 29.60 13.00
CA PRO A 313 11.23 29.25 14.41
C PRO A 313 9.90 28.63 14.84
N THR A 314 9.89 28.01 16.01
CA THR A 314 8.64 27.53 16.64
C THR A 314 8.09 28.56 17.62
N ILE A 315 6.85 29.01 17.38
CA ILE A 315 6.10 29.89 18.28
C ILE A 315 4.71 29.29 18.50
N VAL A 316 4.36 29.02 19.76
CA VAL A 316 3.10 28.36 20.16
C VAL A 316 2.88 27.02 19.41
N GLY A 317 3.95 26.23 19.30
CA GLY A 317 3.90 24.90 18.68
C GLY A 317 3.75 24.91 17.15
N GLU A 318 3.99 26.04 16.48
CA GLU A 318 3.85 26.12 15.03
C GLU A 318 4.95 26.93 14.32
N ALA A 319 5.09 26.68 13.01
CA ALA A 319 5.78 27.55 12.08
C ALA A 319 5.03 28.86 11.90
N LEU A 320 5.75 29.93 11.58
CA LEU A 320 5.16 31.26 11.48
C LEU A 320 4.41 31.48 10.17
N LYS A 321 3.33 32.27 10.28
CA LYS A 321 2.38 32.59 9.20
C LYS A 321 3.03 32.90 7.84
N PRO A 322 4.09 33.74 7.74
CA PRO A 322 4.67 34.04 6.42
C PRO A 322 5.20 32.82 5.68
N ILE A 323 5.69 31.79 6.39
CA ILE A 323 6.11 30.53 5.77
C ILE A 323 4.90 29.66 5.42
N TRP A 324 3.88 29.60 6.28
CA TRP A 324 2.63 28.88 5.99
C TRP A 324 1.93 29.43 4.75
N ASP A 325 1.88 30.75 4.59
CA ASP A 325 1.26 31.42 3.45
C ASP A 325 1.94 31.03 2.12
N LEU A 326 3.25 30.78 2.13
CA LEU A 326 3.94 30.22 0.96
C LEU A 326 3.46 28.79 0.68
N THR A 327 3.46 27.91 1.68
CA THR A 327 3.11 26.48 1.48
C THR A 327 1.65 26.22 1.11
N THR A 328 0.75 27.13 1.48
CA THR A 328 -0.67 27.06 1.13
C THR A 328 -0.94 27.59 -0.28
N SER A 329 0.00 28.37 -0.82
CA SER A 329 -0.03 28.94 -2.17
C SER A 329 0.73 28.09 -3.20
N ILE A 330 1.35 26.99 -2.78
CA ILE A 330 2.05 26.02 -3.63
C ILE A 330 1.13 24.82 -3.90
N PHE A 331 1.11 24.35 -5.15
CA PHE A 331 0.31 23.19 -5.59
C PHE A 331 1.19 22.03 -6.06
N ALA A 332 0.85 20.80 -5.64
CA ALA A 332 1.61 19.59 -5.93
C ALA A 332 1.73 19.29 -7.44
N GLY A 333 0.68 19.55 -8.23
CA GLY A 333 0.70 19.34 -9.68
C GLY A 333 1.69 20.26 -10.42
N THR A 334 1.90 21.47 -9.91
CA THR A 334 2.76 22.48 -10.55
C THR A 334 4.19 22.48 -9.99
N HIS A 335 4.35 22.25 -8.68
CA HIS A 335 5.62 22.42 -7.98
C HIS A 335 6.24 21.11 -7.47
N GLY A 336 5.49 20.01 -7.48
CA GLY A 336 5.95 18.72 -6.99
C GLY A 336 7.19 18.21 -7.70
N GLY A 337 7.93 17.31 -7.05
CA GLY A 337 9.18 16.73 -7.54
C GLY A 337 10.44 17.59 -7.33
N LYS A 338 10.30 18.88 -6.99
CA LYS A 338 11.44 19.73 -6.61
C LYS A 338 12.08 19.22 -5.30
N LEU A 339 13.39 19.41 -5.16
CA LEU A 339 14.09 19.07 -3.91
C LEU A 339 13.72 20.11 -2.84
N ALA A 340 13.18 19.69 -1.71
CA ALA A 340 12.80 20.62 -0.65
C ALA A 340 13.11 20.10 0.74
N SER A 341 13.37 21.01 1.67
CA SER A 341 13.42 20.69 3.10
C SER A 341 13.07 21.89 3.99
N ALA A 342 13.18 21.76 5.31
CA ALA A 342 12.86 22.79 6.27
C ALA A 342 13.90 22.86 7.39
N PHE A 343 14.05 24.04 7.98
CA PHE A 343 14.96 24.26 9.10
C PHE A 343 14.47 25.34 10.07
N GLY A 344 15.01 25.38 11.29
CA GLY A 344 14.56 26.35 12.27
C GLY A 344 15.18 26.25 13.66
N SER A 345 15.14 27.36 14.39
CA SER A 345 15.48 27.42 15.81
C SER A 345 14.25 27.30 16.71
N TYR A 346 14.32 26.61 17.84
CA TYR A 346 13.19 26.45 18.76
C TYR A 346 13.57 26.60 20.24
N GLY A 347 12.61 26.83 21.13
CA GLY A 347 12.84 27.00 22.57
C GLY A 347 12.80 25.69 23.36
N TRP A 348 11.60 25.24 23.71
CA TRP A 348 11.36 24.01 24.49
C TRP A 348 10.75 22.88 23.66
N SER A 349 10.00 23.20 22.62
CA SER A 349 9.44 22.25 21.64
C SER A 349 9.60 22.83 20.23
N GLY A 350 9.86 21.96 19.24
CA GLY A 350 10.35 22.33 17.91
C GLY A 350 9.51 21.76 16.77
N GLU A 351 8.19 21.96 16.85
CA GLU A 351 7.16 21.43 15.96
C GLU A 351 7.18 22.03 14.55
N ALA A 352 7.64 23.29 14.41
CA ALA A 352 7.60 24.02 13.14
C ALA A 352 8.25 23.25 11.97
N VAL A 353 9.45 22.70 12.18
CA VAL A 353 10.18 21.99 11.12
C VAL A 353 9.48 20.68 10.74
N PRO A 354 9.11 19.77 11.67
CA PRO A 354 8.30 18.60 11.35
C PRO A 354 7.02 18.92 10.59
N HIS A 355 6.27 19.96 11.00
CA HIS A 355 5.03 20.33 10.31
C HIS A 355 5.29 20.78 8.86
N LEU A 356 6.35 21.56 8.64
CA LEU A 356 6.76 21.98 7.30
C LEU A 356 7.23 20.78 6.46
N ILE A 357 7.98 19.83 7.03
CA ILE A 357 8.41 18.60 6.35
C ILE A 357 7.20 17.79 5.89
N GLU A 358 6.22 17.55 6.77
CA GLU A 358 4.99 16.85 6.42
C GLU A 358 4.20 17.59 5.34
N ARG A 359 4.14 18.93 5.41
CA ARG A 359 3.52 19.74 4.36
C ARG A 359 4.25 19.59 3.02
N LEU A 360 5.58 19.59 2.99
CA LEU A 360 6.35 19.39 1.77
C LEU A 360 6.12 17.99 1.17
N LYS A 361 5.99 16.95 2.00
CA LYS A 361 5.62 15.60 1.56
C LYS A 361 4.22 15.57 0.94
N GLN A 362 3.22 16.24 1.54
CA GLN A 362 1.87 16.39 0.97
C GLN A 362 1.89 17.11 -0.39
N LEU A 363 2.81 18.05 -0.58
CA LEU A 363 3.03 18.76 -1.84
C LEU A 363 3.81 17.94 -2.89
N LYS A 364 4.09 16.65 -2.61
CA LYS A 364 4.85 15.72 -3.45
C LYS A 364 6.26 16.22 -3.78
N MET A 365 6.89 16.95 -2.86
CA MET A 365 8.29 17.36 -3.01
C MET A 365 9.23 16.18 -2.77
N ARG A 366 10.45 16.24 -3.31
CA ARG A 366 11.53 15.32 -2.95
C ARG A 366 12.16 15.79 -1.65
N VAL A 367 11.76 15.19 -0.54
CA VAL A 367 12.21 15.54 0.81
C VAL A 367 13.20 14.48 1.31
N PRO A 368 14.52 14.75 1.31
CA PRO A 368 15.53 13.71 1.57
C PRO A 368 15.86 13.50 3.06
N ASP A 369 15.30 14.34 3.94
CA ASP A 369 15.63 14.39 5.36
C ASP A 369 14.45 14.89 6.20
N GLU A 370 14.61 14.83 7.53
CA GLU A 370 13.57 15.21 8.50
C GLU A 370 13.67 16.69 8.94
N GLY A 371 14.43 17.50 8.19
CA GLY A 371 14.68 18.91 8.46
C GLY A 371 15.73 19.16 9.56
N PHE A 372 16.26 20.39 9.58
CA PHE A 372 17.35 20.78 10.50
C PHE A 372 16.85 21.66 11.65
N ARG A 373 17.09 21.26 12.90
CA ARG A 373 16.58 21.95 14.10
C ARG A 373 17.67 22.27 15.10
N VAL A 374 17.64 23.48 15.65
CA VAL A 374 18.56 23.90 16.71
C VAL A 374 17.80 24.48 17.89
N LYS A 375 18.19 24.09 19.11
CA LYS A 375 17.58 24.60 20.33
C LYS A 375 18.24 25.92 20.73
N PHE A 376 17.44 26.97 20.88
CA PHE A 376 17.86 28.34 21.17
C PHE A 376 18.91 28.87 20.16
N LYS A 377 19.94 29.55 20.68
CA LYS A 377 20.98 30.20 19.91
C LYS A 377 21.92 29.14 19.30
N PRO A 378 22.19 29.17 17.98
CA PRO A 378 23.16 28.29 17.37
C PRO A 378 24.55 28.44 18.01
N SER A 379 25.14 27.32 18.41
CA SER A 379 26.56 27.25 18.75
C SER A 379 27.42 27.20 17.47
N GLN A 380 28.74 27.32 17.63
CA GLN A 380 29.66 27.15 16.50
C GLN A 380 29.52 25.78 15.84
N ASP A 381 29.35 24.72 16.65
CA ASP A 381 29.14 23.36 16.15
C ASP A 381 27.82 23.26 15.38
N ASN A 382 26.74 23.89 15.87
CA ASN A 382 25.47 23.89 15.15
C ASN A 382 25.53 24.65 13.82
N LEU A 383 26.38 25.67 13.71
CA LEU A 383 26.61 26.37 12.44
C LEU A 383 27.41 25.52 11.47
N ILE A 384 28.34 24.69 11.96
CA ILE A 384 29.04 23.68 11.15
C ILE A 384 28.04 22.61 10.68
N ASP A 385 27.19 22.10 11.56
CA ASP A 385 26.16 21.13 11.19
C ASP A 385 25.17 21.71 10.16
N ALA A 386 24.77 22.98 10.33
CA ALA A 386 23.89 23.68 9.38
C ALA A 386 24.57 23.87 8.01
N HIS A 387 25.87 24.15 8.00
CA HIS A 387 26.67 24.22 6.78
C HIS A 387 26.74 22.86 6.09
N ASP A 388 27.11 21.79 6.81
CA ASP A 388 27.19 20.44 6.23
C ASP A 388 25.81 19.93 5.77
N TYR A 389 24.73 20.31 6.46
CA TYR A 389 23.35 20.08 6.04
C TYR A 389 23.05 20.75 4.68
N GLY A 390 23.42 22.03 4.53
CA GLY A 390 23.32 22.74 3.26
C GLY A 390 24.18 22.12 2.16
N TYR A 391 25.42 21.74 2.48
CA TYR A 391 26.33 21.07 1.54
C TYR A 391 25.73 19.77 0.99
N ASN A 392 25.15 18.95 1.88
CA ASN A 392 24.48 17.72 1.50
C ASN A 392 23.26 17.99 0.59
N PHE A 393 22.45 19.00 0.90
CA PHE A 393 21.32 19.41 0.06
C PHE A 393 21.78 19.81 -1.35
N GLY A 394 22.86 20.60 -1.45
CA GLY A 394 23.44 20.99 -2.72
C GLY A 394 24.04 19.82 -3.53
N CYS A 395 24.65 18.83 -2.86
CA CYS A 395 25.08 17.58 -3.48
C CYS A 395 23.90 16.78 -4.05
N LEU A 396 22.81 16.63 -3.28
CA LEU A 396 21.60 15.94 -3.72
C LEU A 396 20.91 16.64 -4.89
N LEU A 397 20.90 17.97 -4.91
CA LEU A 397 20.36 18.74 -6.02
C LEU A 397 21.15 18.50 -7.32
N GLN A 398 22.46 18.30 -7.19
CA GLN A 398 23.38 18.03 -8.31
C GLN A 398 23.53 16.55 -8.66
N ASN A 399 22.89 15.64 -7.92
CA ASN A 399 23.08 14.18 -8.02
C ASN A 399 24.57 13.77 -7.89
N LYS A 400 25.28 14.35 -6.92
CA LYS A 400 26.70 14.09 -6.62
C LYS A 400 26.84 13.39 -5.26
N GLU A 401 27.81 12.48 -5.13
CA GLU A 401 28.15 11.85 -3.85
C GLU A 401 28.70 12.86 -2.82
N ASN A 402 28.24 12.73 -1.57
CA ASN A 402 28.73 13.53 -0.45
C ASN A 402 29.97 12.86 0.17
N VAL A 403 31.12 13.52 0.04
CA VAL A 403 32.43 13.01 0.46
C VAL A 403 32.63 13.04 2.00
N LYS A 404 31.69 13.62 2.77
CA LYS A 404 31.81 13.86 4.22
C LYS A 404 30.89 13.02 5.13
N LYS A 405 30.24 11.95 4.65
CA LYS A 405 29.12 11.32 5.39
C LYS A 405 29.49 10.70 6.75
N SER A 406 28.78 11.12 7.80
CA SER A 406 28.50 10.35 9.04
C SER A 406 27.01 9.97 9.04
N THR A 407 26.68 8.73 9.43
CA THR A 407 25.34 8.14 9.42
C THR A 407 24.54 8.47 10.69
N GLY A 408 23.40 9.16 10.57
CA GLY A 408 22.44 9.35 11.67
C GLY A 408 21.47 8.17 11.86
N PRO A 409 20.74 8.11 12.99
CA PRO A 409 19.97 6.93 13.41
C PRO A 409 18.65 6.75 12.63
N LYS A 410 18.29 5.50 12.33
CA LYS A 410 17.03 5.11 11.66
C LYS A 410 15.85 5.13 12.65
N LYS A 411 14.67 5.60 12.22
CA LYS A 411 13.42 5.47 13.01
C LYS A 411 12.84 4.06 12.79
N LEU A 412 12.59 3.32 13.86
CA LEU A 412 12.08 1.95 13.80
C LEU A 412 10.62 1.87 14.23
N VAL A 413 9.89 0.92 13.64
CA VAL A 413 8.51 0.59 13.99
C VAL A 413 8.37 -0.90 14.24
N LYS A 414 7.49 -1.27 15.18
CA LYS A 414 7.09 -2.65 15.47
C LYS A 414 5.73 -2.93 14.86
N CYS A 415 5.61 -3.99 14.08
CA CYS A 415 4.33 -4.50 13.62
C CYS A 415 3.59 -5.19 14.77
N LEU A 416 2.35 -4.77 15.01
CA LEU A 416 1.48 -5.33 16.05
C LEU A 416 0.94 -6.72 15.71
N VAL A 417 1.03 -7.13 14.44
CA VAL A 417 0.51 -8.42 13.95
C VAL A 417 1.53 -9.53 14.13
N CYS A 418 2.77 -9.34 13.71
CA CYS A 418 3.83 -10.36 13.82
C CYS A 418 4.93 -10.03 14.83
N GLY A 419 4.92 -8.84 15.43
CA GLY A 419 5.93 -8.38 16.38
C GLY A 419 7.23 -7.87 15.75
N GLU A 420 7.35 -7.92 14.42
CA GLU A 420 8.58 -7.56 13.70
C GLU A 420 8.95 -6.09 13.88
N ILE A 421 10.24 -5.80 14.09
CA ILE A 421 10.75 -4.43 14.15
C ILE A 421 11.55 -4.13 12.87
N PHE A 422 11.16 -3.08 12.15
CA PHE A 422 11.77 -2.71 10.87
C PHE A 422 11.75 -1.19 10.66
N ASP A 423 12.38 -0.73 9.57
CA ASP A 423 12.46 0.68 9.23
C ASP A 423 11.07 1.28 8.97
N ALA A 424 10.79 2.43 9.59
CA ALA A 424 9.53 3.15 9.44
C ALA A 424 9.22 3.55 7.98
N SER A 425 10.21 3.51 7.07
CA SER A 425 10.01 3.81 5.65
C SER A 425 9.19 2.76 4.89
N LEU A 426 9.00 1.55 5.43
CA LEU A 426 8.23 0.50 4.75
C LEU A 426 6.71 0.74 4.93
N GLU A 427 5.95 0.73 3.82
CA GLU A 427 4.48 0.90 3.84
C GLU A 427 3.74 -0.39 4.27
N VAL A 428 4.39 -1.55 4.14
CA VAL A 428 3.87 -2.86 4.52
C VAL A 428 4.90 -3.63 5.34
N CYS A 429 4.43 -4.44 6.29
CA CYS A 429 5.31 -5.23 7.13
C CYS A 429 5.98 -6.33 6.27
N PRO A 430 7.32 -6.46 6.29
CA PRO A 430 8.02 -7.43 5.44
C PRO A 430 7.74 -8.89 5.82
N VAL A 431 7.29 -9.16 7.05
CA VAL A 431 7.07 -10.52 7.58
C VAL A 431 5.65 -11.01 7.36
N CYS A 432 4.64 -10.18 7.65
CA CYS A 432 3.22 -10.57 7.61
C CYS A 432 2.40 -9.85 6.52
N GLY A 433 2.97 -8.84 5.85
CA GLY A 433 2.36 -8.14 4.71
C GLY A 433 1.21 -7.21 5.07
N VAL A 434 1.03 -6.85 6.35
CA VAL A 434 -0.02 -5.91 6.79
C VAL A 434 0.41 -4.46 6.60
N GLY A 435 -0.54 -3.54 6.43
CA GLY A 435 -0.28 -2.12 6.20
C GLY A 435 0.13 -1.35 7.47
N LYS A 436 0.63 -0.13 7.26
CA LYS A 436 1.17 0.77 8.29
C LYS A 436 0.24 1.14 9.43
N GLU A 437 -1.07 0.98 9.24
CA GLU A 437 -2.06 1.14 10.30
C GLU A 437 -1.84 0.17 11.48
N ASN A 438 -1.04 -0.88 11.28
CA ASN A 438 -0.70 -1.86 12.31
C ASN A 438 0.70 -1.66 12.91
N PHE A 439 1.37 -0.52 12.68
CA PHE A 439 2.73 -0.28 13.15
C PHE A 439 2.75 0.68 14.33
N VAL A 440 3.59 0.42 15.32
CA VAL A 440 3.84 1.33 16.44
C VAL A 440 5.31 1.72 16.49
N PRO A 441 5.66 3.00 16.68
CA PRO A 441 7.05 3.41 16.85
C PRO A 441 7.71 2.64 18.00
N VAL A 442 8.95 2.23 17.80
CA VAL A 442 9.76 1.63 18.86
C VAL A 442 11.14 2.24 18.86
N ASP A 443 11.59 2.63 20.04
CA ASP A 443 12.99 2.93 20.28
C ASP A 443 13.66 1.60 20.61
N VAL A 444 14.57 1.16 19.75
CA VAL A 444 15.41 0.00 20.06
C VAL A 444 16.68 0.52 20.72
N GLU A 445 16.88 0.17 21.99
CA GLU A 445 18.17 0.37 22.63
C GLU A 445 19.17 -0.57 21.96
N GLU A 446 20.12 -0.02 21.21
CA GLU A 446 21.27 -0.80 20.73
C GLU A 446 22.03 -1.31 21.96
N SER A 447 22.28 -2.63 22.03
CA SER A 447 23.07 -3.18 23.13
C SER A 447 24.47 -2.57 23.10
N SER A 448 24.89 -1.99 24.23
CA SER A 448 26.27 -1.52 24.43
C SER A 448 27.22 -2.66 24.80
N TYR A 449 26.70 -3.88 25.00
CA TYR A 449 27.48 -5.05 25.35
C TYR A 449 28.24 -5.57 24.11
N ARG A 450 29.56 -5.69 24.26
CA ARG A 450 30.41 -6.24 23.21
C ARG A 450 31.53 -7.09 23.80
N MET A 451 31.71 -8.28 23.21
CA MET A 451 32.75 -9.23 23.54
C MET A 451 33.19 -9.95 22.25
N ASP A 452 34.18 -9.38 21.57
CA ASP A 452 34.76 -9.99 20.38
C ASP A 452 35.60 -11.23 20.79
N THR A 453 35.30 -12.39 20.22
CA THR A 453 35.94 -13.67 20.56
C THR A 453 36.48 -14.44 19.35
N LYS A 454 37.09 -15.60 19.59
CA LYS A 454 37.41 -16.60 18.55
C LYS A 454 36.44 -17.79 18.57
N ASN A 455 35.24 -17.59 19.11
CA ASN A 455 34.22 -18.62 19.14
C ASN A 455 33.84 -19.06 17.73
N PHE A 456 33.51 -20.34 17.63
CA PHE A 456 32.93 -20.95 16.45
C PHE A 456 31.50 -21.33 16.79
N TYR A 457 30.58 -20.46 16.39
CA TYR A 457 29.14 -20.62 16.62
C TYR A 457 28.57 -21.48 15.50
N VAL A 458 27.94 -22.60 15.88
CA VAL A 458 27.18 -23.42 14.94
C VAL A 458 25.70 -23.28 15.27
N ILE A 459 24.89 -22.95 14.26
CA ILE A 459 23.44 -22.79 14.37
C ILE A 459 22.79 -23.87 13.51
N LEU A 460 21.98 -24.71 14.12
CA LEU A 460 21.26 -25.80 13.46
C LEU A 460 19.86 -25.33 13.10
N GLY A 461 19.60 -25.09 11.81
CA GLY A 461 18.33 -24.61 11.27
C GLY A 461 18.49 -23.33 10.47
N GLY A 462 17.55 -23.08 9.55
CA GLY A 462 17.50 -21.89 8.69
C GLY A 462 16.19 -21.10 8.81
N GLY A 463 15.55 -21.11 9.99
CA GLY A 463 14.32 -20.34 10.25
C GLY A 463 14.57 -19.00 10.93
N ALA A 464 13.48 -18.30 11.30
CA ALA A 464 13.55 -17.01 12.02
C ALA A 464 14.45 -17.07 13.26
N ALA A 465 14.28 -18.07 14.12
CA ALA A 465 15.09 -18.21 15.34
C ALA A 465 16.60 -18.31 15.06
N ALA A 466 16.99 -18.99 13.98
CA ALA A 466 18.39 -19.10 13.56
C ALA A 466 18.94 -17.76 13.06
N PHE A 467 18.15 -17.04 12.25
CA PHE A 467 18.52 -15.70 11.78
C PHE A 467 18.70 -14.71 12.94
N TYR A 468 17.72 -14.58 13.84
CA TYR A 468 17.82 -13.64 14.97
C TYR A 468 18.91 -14.03 15.96
N ALA A 469 19.20 -15.33 16.13
CA ALA A 469 20.36 -15.76 16.90
C ALA A 469 21.68 -15.33 16.25
N ALA A 470 21.84 -15.50 14.93
CA ALA A 470 23.02 -15.04 14.20
C ALA A 470 23.20 -13.52 14.29
N SER A 471 22.10 -12.77 14.11
CA SER A 471 22.10 -11.30 14.24
C SER A 471 22.51 -10.86 15.65
N ALA A 472 21.89 -11.42 16.69
CA ALA A 472 22.21 -11.10 18.08
C ALA A 472 23.65 -11.46 18.47
N ILE A 473 24.20 -12.58 17.95
CA ILE A 473 25.62 -12.90 18.11
C ILE A 473 26.47 -11.80 17.46
N ARG A 474 26.18 -11.42 16.21
CA ARG A 474 27.03 -10.49 15.47
C ARG A 474 27.05 -9.07 16.05
N GLU A 475 25.93 -8.63 16.63
CA GLU A 475 25.87 -7.37 17.40
C GLU A 475 26.90 -7.36 18.55
N ARG A 476 27.14 -8.52 19.18
CA ARG A 476 27.94 -8.66 20.41
C ARG A 476 29.36 -9.17 20.16
N ASP A 477 29.56 -9.95 19.11
CA ASP A 477 30.85 -10.58 18.75
C ASP A 477 31.11 -10.41 17.25
N ARG A 478 31.97 -9.44 16.90
CA ARG A 478 32.30 -9.14 15.50
C ARG A 478 33.35 -10.06 14.90
N THR A 479 34.07 -10.83 15.72
CA THR A 479 35.22 -11.63 15.26
C THR A 479 34.95 -13.13 15.28
N GLY A 480 33.94 -13.59 16.02
CA GLY A 480 33.51 -14.98 16.01
C GLY A 480 33.00 -15.43 14.65
N SER A 481 33.26 -16.70 14.32
CA SER A 481 32.77 -17.32 13.09
C SER A 481 31.39 -17.93 13.33
N ILE A 482 30.44 -17.65 12.44
CA ILE A 482 29.07 -18.16 12.53
C ILE A 482 28.82 -19.07 11.32
N VAL A 483 28.42 -20.31 11.57
CA VAL A 483 27.97 -21.26 10.54
C VAL A 483 26.51 -21.63 10.82
N MET A 484 25.63 -21.39 9.85
CA MET A 484 24.23 -21.77 9.90
C MET A 484 24.00 -22.95 8.96
N ILE A 485 23.42 -24.03 9.46
CA ILE A 485 23.21 -25.28 8.70
C ILE A 485 21.72 -25.48 8.50
N SER A 486 21.26 -25.58 7.26
CA SER A 486 19.86 -25.79 6.91
C SER A 486 19.72 -26.97 5.95
N ASN A 487 18.71 -27.80 6.17
CA ASN A 487 18.35 -28.87 5.24
C ASN A 487 17.52 -28.35 4.04
N GLU A 488 17.11 -27.09 4.06
CA GLU A 488 16.49 -26.43 2.91
C GLU A 488 17.57 -25.74 2.06
N PRO A 489 17.44 -25.75 0.72
CA PRO A 489 18.42 -25.13 -0.18
C PRO A 489 18.24 -23.61 -0.30
N TYR A 490 17.56 -22.97 0.65
CA TYR A 490 17.14 -21.56 0.59
C TYR A 490 17.66 -20.80 1.80
N ARG A 491 17.89 -19.49 1.62
CA ARG A 491 18.20 -18.58 2.74
C ARG A 491 17.03 -18.53 3.73
N PRO A 492 17.28 -18.17 5.00
CA PRO A 492 16.20 -17.91 5.95
C PRO A 492 15.12 -16.97 5.39
N TYR A 493 13.87 -17.39 5.49
CA TYR A 493 12.73 -16.71 4.85
C TYR A 493 11.49 -16.64 5.77
N ASN A 494 10.60 -15.70 5.47
CA ASN A 494 9.35 -15.40 6.14
C ASN A 494 8.32 -16.51 5.90
N ARG A 495 8.40 -17.60 6.68
CA ARG A 495 7.45 -18.72 6.60
C ARG A 495 5.96 -18.33 6.67
N PRO A 496 5.52 -17.29 7.41
CA PRO A 496 4.13 -16.84 7.36
C PRO A 496 3.65 -16.37 5.98
N MET A 497 4.56 -16.04 5.06
CA MET A 497 4.21 -15.67 3.67
C MET A 497 3.89 -16.88 2.78
N LEU A 498 4.20 -18.12 3.19
CA LEU A 498 4.03 -19.30 2.34
C LEU A 498 2.57 -19.53 1.91
N THR A 499 1.59 -19.29 2.79
CA THR A 499 0.16 -19.42 2.43
C THR A 499 -0.24 -18.39 1.39
N LYS A 500 0.25 -17.15 1.50
CA LYS A 500 -0.02 -16.07 0.54
C LYS A 500 0.73 -16.24 -0.79
N ALA A 501 1.90 -16.89 -0.76
CA ALA A 501 2.74 -17.11 -1.92
C ALA A 501 2.07 -17.99 -2.99
N ILE A 502 1.18 -18.93 -2.58
CA ILE A 502 0.53 -19.91 -3.47
C ILE A 502 -0.10 -19.29 -4.73
N MET A 503 -0.64 -18.08 -4.61
CA MET A 503 -1.26 -17.35 -5.73
C MET A 503 -0.53 -16.07 -6.14
N ALA A 504 0.43 -15.62 -5.34
CA ALA A 504 1.07 -14.32 -5.51
C ALA A 504 2.36 -14.36 -6.35
N GLU A 505 2.73 -15.54 -6.87
CA GLU A 505 3.95 -15.79 -7.67
C GLU A 505 5.23 -15.25 -6.98
N LEU A 506 5.25 -15.30 -5.64
CA LEU A 506 6.38 -14.79 -4.85
C LEU A 506 7.59 -15.70 -5.02
N ASN A 507 8.73 -15.12 -5.41
CA ASN A 507 10.00 -15.82 -5.50
C ASN A 507 10.73 -15.86 -4.14
N GLU A 508 11.80 -16.67 -4.07
CA GLU A 508 12.59 -16.85 -2.83
C GLU A 508 13.13 -15.52 -2.28
N GLU A 509 13.59 -14.62 -3.16
CA GLU A 509 14.17 -13.34 -2.76
C GLU A 509 13.13 -12.44 -2.08
N GLN A 510 11.88 -12.46 -2.56
CA GLN A 510 10.78 -11.64 -2.03
C GLN A 510 10.31 -12.07 -0.64
N ILE A 511 10.55 -13.32 -0.25
CA ILE A 511 10.18 -13.83 1.08
C ILE A 511 11.39 -14.00 1.99
N ALA A 512 12.62 -13.76 1.53
CA ALA A 512 13.82 -13.83 2.36
C ALA A 512 13.74 -12.85 3.54
N ILE A 513 14.30 -13.23 4.69
CA ILE A 513 14.36 -12.33 5.86
C ILE A 513 15.35 -11.19 5.59
N GLU A 514 16.48 -11.52 4.97
CA GLU A 514 17.54 -10.58 4.58
C GLU A 514 18.15 -11.00 3.23
N GLU A 515 18.75 -10.03 2.55
CA GLU A 515 19.47 -10.24 1.30
C GLU A 515 20.80 -10.99 1.53
N GLU A 516 21.35 -11.59 0.47
CA GLU A 516 22.63 -12.33 0.53
C GLU A 516 23.77 -11.48 1.11
N LYS A 517 23.78 -10.20 0.71
CA LYS A 517 24.76 -9.20 1.15
C LYS A 517 24.84 -9.07 2.68
N TRP A 518 23.73 -9.21 3.40
CA TRP A 518 23.73 -9.13 4.85
C TRP A 518 24.59 -10.24 5.47
N TYR A 519 24.47 -11.47 4.96
CA TYR A 519 25.23 -12.61 5.47
C TYR A 519 26.73 -12.48 5.17
N GLU A 520 27.08 -11.95 4.00
CA GLU A 520 28.47 -11.64 3.62
C GLU A 520 29.07 -10.55 4.53
N GLU A 521 28.39 -9.42 4.68
CA GLU A 521 28.84 -8.29 5.51
C GLU A 521 28.97 -8.68 6.99
N ASN A 522 28.11 -9.58 7.46
CA ASN A 522 28.10 -10.07 8.83
C ASN A 522 28.89 -11.38 9.01
N ASN A 523 29.70 -11.83 8.03
CA ASN A 523 30.51 -13.05 8.12
C ASN A 523 29.72 -14.26 8.67
N VAL A 524 28.51 -14.48 8.16
CA VAL A 524 27.66 -15.63 8.48
C VAL A 524 27.72 -16.59 7.31
N HIS A 525 28.28 -17.78 7.52
CA HIS A 525 28.39 -18.80 6.47
C HIS A 525 27.17 -19.71 6.48
N LEU A 526 26.50 -19.80 5.33
CA LEU A 526 25.32 -20.65 5.14
C LEU A 526 25.73 -22.00 4.52
N LEU A 527 25.42 -23.10 5.20
CA LEU A 527 25.48 -24.46 4.68
C LEU A 527 24.06 -24.95 4.39
N LEU A 528 23.58 -24.64 3.19
CA LEU A 528 22.22 -24.93 2.73
C LEU A 528 22.11 -26.30 2.08
N GLY A 529 20.91 -26.89 2.11
CA GLY A 529 20.63 -28.22 1.55
C GLY A 529 21.40 -29.35 2.24
N LYS A 530 21.84 -29.16 3.49
CA LYS A 530 22.63 -30.14 4.25
C LYS A 530 21.87 -30.60 5.49
N GLN A 531 21.72 -31.91 5.62
CA GLN A 531 21.01 -32.53 6.74
C GLN A 531 21.95 -32.79 7.92
N VAL A 532 21.56 -32.29 9.10
CA VAL A 532 22.18 -32.65 10.37
C VAL A 532 21.63 -34.01 10.81
N THR A 533 22.53 -34.91 11.21
CA THR A 533 22.20 -36.30 11.59
C THR A 533 22.46 -36.60 13.06
N GLY A 534 23.26 -35.78 13.75
CA GLY A 534 23.57 -35.98 15.17
C GLY A 534 24.40 -34.86 15.78
N ILE A 535 24.50 -34.87 17.11
CA ILE A 535 25.37 -33.97 17.89
C ILE A 535 26.19 -34.83 18.84
N ASP A 536 27.52 -34.72 18.77
CA ASP A 536 28.43 -35.26 19.77
C ASP A 536 28.73 -34.19 20.82
N THR A 537 28.03 -34.27 21.95
CA THR A 537 28.17 -33.32 23.06
C THR A 537 29.49 -33.46 23.82
N LYS A 538 30.17 -34.61 23.71
CA LYS A 538 31.45 -34.86 24.40
C LYS A 538 32.61 -34.25 23.64
N ASN A 539 32.64 -34.44 22.32
CA ASN A 539 33.69 -33.90 21.45
C ASN A 539 33.35 -32.50 20.90
N LYS A 540 32.14 -31.99 21.19
CA LYS A 540 31.60 -30.73 20.64
C LYS A 540 31.62 -30.71 19.11
N GLU A 541 31.04 -31.75 18.51
CA GLU A 541 30.92 -31.89 17.05
C GLU A 541 29.45 -32.00 16.62
N VAL A 542 29.12 -31.42 15.47
CA VAL A 542 27.87 -31.65 14.75
C VAL A 542 28.16 -32.62 13.61
N LEU A 543 27.31 -33.64 13.47
CA LEU A 543 27.39 -34.66 12.43
C LEU A 543 26.40 -34.31 11.33
N LEU A 544 26.88 -34.30 10.08
CA LEU A 544 26.05 -34.09 8.90
C LEU A 544 25.97 -35.38 8.08
N GLU A 545 25.10 -35.39 7.07
CA GLU A 545 25.12 -36.40 6.03
C GLU A 545 26.51 -36.53 5.36
N GLU A 546 26.75 -37.67 4.70
CA GLU A 546 28.02 -37.96 4.00
C GLU A 546 29.26 -38.03 4.92
N GLY A 547 29.07 -38.05 6.24
CA GLY A 547 30.13 -38.22 7.24
C GLY A 547 30.90 -36.94 7.57
N MET A 548 30.45 -35.78 7.08
CA MET A 548 31.04 -34.49 7.41
C MET A 548 30.82 -34.15 8.89
N LYS A 549 31.83 -33.57 9.53
CA LYS A 549 31.80 -33.14 10.92
C LYS A 549 32.22 -31.69 11.07
N LEU A 550 31.55 -30.97 11.95
CA LEU A 550 31.87 -29.57 12.29
C LEU A 550 32.02 -29.42 13.80
N THR A 551 33.19 -28.99 14.26
CA THR A 551 33.43 -28.66 15.67
C THR A 551 32.76 -27.34 16.02
N TYR A 552 32.28 -27.17 17.26
CA TYR A 552 31.74 -25.90 17.75
C TYR A 552 32.33 -25.51 19.10
N THR A 553 32.34 -24.21 19.40
CA THR A 553 32.54 -23.74 20.79
C THR A 553 31.21 -23.46 21.47
N LYS A 554 30.23 -22.97 20.70
CA LYS A 554 28.84 -22.70 21.10
C LYS A 554 27.88 -23.28 20.04
N LEU A 555 26.84 -23.96 20.47
CA LEU A 555 25.83 -24.57 19.58
C LEU A 555 24.46 -23.97 19.86
N ILE A 556 23.74 -23.57 18.81
CA ILE A 556 22.35 -23.12 18.90
C ILE A 556 21.47 -24.10 18.12
N TYR A 557 20.58 -24.79 18.83
CA TYR A 557 19.61 -25.72 18.29
C TYR A 557 18.33 -24.96 17.91
N ALA A 558 18.15 -24.71 16.61
CA ALA A 558 17.05 -23.93 16.03
C ALA A 558 16.35 -24.70 14.88
N LEU A 559 16.28 -26.03 14.98
CA LEU A 559 15.74 -26.92 13.93
C LEU A 559 14.21 -26.81 13.74
N GLY A 560 13.55 -25.98 14.54
CA GLY A 560 12.14 -25.64 14.36
C GLY A 560 11.19 -26.83 14.54
N SER A 561 10.18 -26.91 13.67
CA SER A 561 9.09 -27.88 13.77
C SER A 561 8.58 -28.28 12.39
N GLU A 562 7.98 -29.47 12.30
CA GLU A 562 7.30 -29.97 11.10
C GLU A 562 5.79 -30.00 11.28
N CYS A 563 5.04 -29.99 10.17
CA CYS A 563 3.58 -30.14 10.24
C CYS A 563 3.21 -31.51 10.82
N PHE A 564 2.28 -31.51 11.77
CA PHE A 564 1.71 -32.75 12.28
C PHE A 564 0.71 -33.29 11.25
N ILE A 565 1.05 -34.41 10.63
CA ILE A 565 0.14 -35.13 9.72
C ILE A 565 -0.63 -36.18 10.53
N PRO A 566 -1.97 -36.06 10.66
CA PRO A 566 -2.77 -37.04 11.38
C PRO A 566 -2.62 -38.45 10.77
N PRO A 567 -2.70 -39.53 11.57
CA PRO A 567 -2.55 -40.90 11.10
C PRO A 567 -3.81 -41.38 10.36
N ILE A 568 -4.07 -40.82 9.18
CA ILE A 568 -5.22 -41.12 8.32
C ILE A 568 -4.77 -42.04 7.17
N ASN A 569 -5.60 -43.02 6.81
CA ASN A 569 -5.30 -43.87 5.65
C ASN A 569 -5.24 -43.04 4.37
N GLY A 570 -4.21 -43.24 3.55
CA GLY A 570 -4.01 -42.48 2.32
C GLY A 570 -3.31 -41.13 2.49
N LYS A 571 -2.79 -40.82 3.68
CA LYS A 571 -2.00 -39.60 3.94
C LYS A 571 -0.71 -39.46 3.12
N ASP A 572 -0.16 -40.57 2.61
CA ASP A 572 1.12 -40.59 1.88
C ASP A 572 0.95 -40.37 0.37
N LYS A 573 -0.28 -40.09 -0.10
CA LYS A 573 -0.56 -39.75 -1.50
C LYS A 573 0.09 -38.41 -1.88
N LYS A 574 0.44 -38.26 -3.17
CA LYS A 574 1.21 -37.10 -3.66
C LYS A 574 0.43 -35.78 -3.56
N GLU A 575 -0.89 -35.83 -3.66
CA GLU A 575 -1.79 -34.67 -3.56
C GLU A 575 -2.20 -34.38 -2.10
N VAL A 576 -1.60 -35.05 -1.13
CA VAL A 576 -1.75 -34.72 0.30
C VAL A 576 -0.54 -33.89 0.70
N ILE A 577 -0.71 -32.58 0.80
CA ILE A 577 0.39 -31.62 1.00
C ILE A 577 0.21 -30.90 2.34
N ALA A 578 1.25 -30.89 3.15
CA ALA A 578 1.33 -30.06 4.34
C ALA A 578 2.12 -28.78 4.04
N ILE A 579 1.53 -27.60 4.21
CA ILE A 579 2.22 -26.34 3.89
C ILE A 579 3.15 -25.97 5.05
N ARG A 580 4.46 -26.20 4.90
CA ARG A 580 5.47 -25.80 5.89
C ARG A 580 6.75 -25.22 5.27
N ARG A 581 7.09 -25.69 4.08
CA ARG A 581 8.30 -25.35 3.33
C ARG A 581 7.95 -24.69 2.00
N LEU A 582 8.90 -23.97 1.42
CA LEU A 582 8.72 -23.35 0.10
C LEU A 582 8.47 -24.40 -1.00
N GLU A 583 9.07 -25.59 -0.86
CA GLU A 583 8.85 -26.70 -1.78
C GLU A 583 7.38 -27.18 -1.80
N ASP A 584 6.68 -27.10 -0.66
CA ASP A 584 5.27 -27.51 -0.56
C ASP A 584 4.36 -26.56 -1.37
N VAL A 585 4.66 -25.26 -1.33
CA VAL A 585 3.97 -24.24 -2.13
C VAL A 585 4.18 -24.52 -3.62
N ARG A 586 5.43 -24.79 -4.04
CA ARG A 586 5.75 -25.12 -5.44
C ARG A 586 5.04 -26.38 -5.94
N LYS A 587 4.86 -27.39 -5.07
CA LYS A 587 4.08 -28.59 -5.39
C LYS A 587 2.61 -28.24 -5.66
N ILE A 588 2.00 -27.39 -4.82
CA ILE A 588 0.62 -26.94 -5.00
C ILE A 588 0.49 -26.14 -6.30
N GLU A 589 1.37 -25.17 -6.55
CA GLU A 589 1.39 -24.35 -7.77
C GLU A 589 1.43 -25.20 -9.05
N ALA A 590 2.28 -26.24 -9.07
CA ALA A 590 2.42 -27.14 -10.21
C ALA A 590 1.14 -27.97 -10.49
N MET A 591 0.35 -28.28 -9.46
CA MET A 591 -0.89 -29.05 -9.58
C MET A 591 -2.11 -28.17 -9.85
N LEU A 592 -2.04 -26.88 -9.47
CA LEU A 592 -3.17 -25.95 -9.44
C LEU A 592 -3.98 -25.88 -10.76
N PRO A 593 -3.39 -25.92 -11.97
CA PRO A 593 -4.16 -25.87 -13.22
C PRO A 593 -5.17 -27.01 -13.41
N GLN A 594 -4.99 -28.13 -12.71
CA GLN A 594 -5.80 -29.34 -12.86
C GLN A 594 -6.76 -29.58 -11.68
N ILE A 595 -6.61 -28.82 -10.60
CA ILE A 595 -7.39 -28.99 -9.37
C ILE A 595 -8.70 -28.21 -9.47
N ARG A 596 -9.80 -28.83 -9.04
CA ARG A 596 -11.10 -28.16 -8.90
C ARG A 596 -11.66 -28.25 -7.50
N ASN A 597 -11.44 -29.35 -6.80
CA ASN A 597 -11.94 -29.61 -5.45
C ASN A 597 -10.78 -29.72 -4.47
N VAL A 598 -10.82 -28.93 -3.40
CA VAL A 598 -9.78 -28.91 -2.36
C VAL A 598 -10.41 -29.15 -1.01
N VAL A 599 -9.84 -30.10 -0.26
CA VAL A 599 -10.14 -30.28 1.15
C VAL A 599 -8.97 -29.78 1.99
N VAL A 600 -9.24 -28.90 2.94
CA VAL A 600 -8.26 -28.43 3.92
C VAL A 600 -8.56 -29.08 5.27
N ILE A 601 -7.60 -29.83 5.80
CA ILE A 601 -7.69 -30.46 7.13
C ILE A 601 -7.06 -29.51 8.15
N GLY A 602 -7.89 -28.92 8.99
CA GLY A 602 -7.51 -27.95 10.01
C GLY A 602 -8.11 -26.55 9.78
N GLY A 603 -8.83 -26.06 10.78
CA GLY A 603 -9.46 -24.74 10.87
C GLY A 603 -8.67 -23.73 11.71
N GLY A 604 -7.35 -23.87 11.72
CA GLY A 604 -6.41 -22.87 12.25
C GLY A 604 -6.15 -21.72 11.25
N VAL A 605 -5.29 -20.77 11.62
CA VAL A 605 -4.95 -19.60 10.77
C VAL A 605 -4.47 -20.04 9.38
N LEU A 606 -3.42 -20.87 9.33
CA LEU A 606 -2.82 -21.30 8.07
C LEU A 606 -3.80 -22.11 7.21
N GLY A 607 -4.63 -22.96 7.83
CA GLY A 607 -5.65 -23.73 7.12
C GLY A 607 -6.71 -22.83 6.49
N LEU A 608 -7.21 -21.84 7.22
CA LEU A 608 -8.20 -20.90 6.70
C LEU A 608 -7.61 -19.93 5.67
N GLU A 609 -6.35 -19.51 5.81
CA GLU A 609 -5.65 -18.74 4.77
C GLU A 609 -5.43 -19.56 3.50
N ALA A 610 -4.99 -20.81 3.62
CA ALA A 610 -4.86 -21.71 2.47
C ALA A 610 -6.21 -21.94 1.78
N ALA A 611 -7.28 -22.15 2.55
CA ALA A 611 -8.65 -22.25 2.02
C ALA A 611 -9.06 -20.99 1.24
N TRP A 612 -8.70 -19.81 1.75
CA TRP A 612 -8.98 -18.54 1.09
C TRP A 612 -8.21 -18.37 -0.22
N GLU A 613 -6.92 -18.72 -0.26
CA GLU A 613 -6.12 -18.64 -1.49
C GLU A 613 -6.59 -19.65 -2.54
N MET A 614 -6.97 -20.88 -2.14
CA MET A 614 -7.60 -21.85 -3.04
C MET A 614 -8.95 -21.36 -3.58
N LYS A 615 -9.71 -20.61 -2.76
CA LYS A 615 -10.96 -19.99 -3.22
C LYS A 615 -10.71 -18.91 -4.27
N LYS A 616 -9.67 -18.08 -4.10
CA LYS A 616 -9.24 -17.09 -5.10
C LYS A 616 -8.77 -17.76 -6.40
N ALA A 617 -8.18 -18.96 -6.31
CA ALA A 617 -7.88 -19.83 -7.44
C ALA A 617 -9.11 -20.45 -8.11
N LYS A 618 -10.34 -20.09 -7.68
CA LYS A 618 -11.62 -20.59 -8.20
C LYS A 618 -11.89 -22.08 -7.92
N CYS A 619 -11.23 -22.66 -6.92
CA CYS A 619 -11.53 -24.02 -6.46
C CYS A 619 -12.80 -24.08 -5.60
N HIS A 620 -13.44 -25.24 -5.55
CA HIS A 620 -14.41 -25.60 -4.52
C HIS A 620 -13.65 -26.04 -3.27
N VAL A 621 -13.89 -25.37 -2.14
CA VAL A 621 -13.08 -25.55 -0.93
C VAL A 621 -13.94 -26.00 0.24
N THR A 622 -13.52 -27.09 0.88
CA THR A 622 -14.08 -27.60 2.13
C THR A 622 -13.01 -27.62 3.20
N VAL A 623 -13.29 -27.04 4.37
CA VAL A 623 -12.42 -27.10 5.55
C VAL A 623 -13.01 -28.07 6.55
N LEU A 624 -12.20 -29.04 6.99
CA LEU A 624 -12.54 -30.05 7.98
C LEU A 624 -11.70 -29.79 9.25
N GLU A 625 -12.36 -29.32 10.31
CA GLU A 625 -11.75 -29.10 11.63
C GLU A 625 -12.21 -30.20 12.59
N ALA A 626 -11.26 -30.85 13.24
CA ALA A 626 -11.54 -31.93 14.19
C ALA A 626 -12.13 -31.41 15.51
N ALA A 627 -11.72 -30.21 15.93
CA ALA A 627 -12.26 -29.52 17.09
C ALA A 627 -13.70 -29.03 16.83
N PRO A 628 -14.51 -28.84 17.88
CA PRO A 628 -15.87 -28.32 17.73
C PRO A 628 -15.92 -26.86 17.26
N LEU A 629 -14.83 -26.10 17.43
CA LEU A 629 -14.73 -24.67 17.12
C LEU A 629 -13.49 -24.37 16.27
N LEU A 630 -13.65 -23.45 15.30
CA LEU A 630 -12.53 -22.85 14.59
C LEU A 630 -11.64 -22.08 15.56
N MET A 631 -10.32 -22.29 15.47
CA MET A 631 -9.32 -21.63 16.32
C MET A 631 -9.67 -21.62 17.82
N GLY A 632 -10.28 -22.71 18.31
CA GLY A 632 -10.89 -22.78 19.65
C GLY A 632 -9.95 -22.61 20.84
N ARG A 633 -8.62 -22.61 20.61
CA ARG A 633 -7.62 -22.23 21.61
C ARG A 633 -7.69 -20.75 21.97
N GLN A 634 -7.97 -19.87 21.00
CA GLN A 634 -7.96 -18.42 21.18
C GLN A 634 -9.36 -17.79 21.04
N LEU A 635 -10.25 -18.37 20.22
CA LEU A 635 -11.59 -17.84 19.98
C LEU A 635 -12.64 -18.49 20.87
N ASP A 636 -13.61 -17.71 21.33
CA ASP A 636 -14.82 -18.23 21.96
C ASP A 636 -15.86 -18.66 20.91
N GLU A 637 -16.99 -19.21 21.36
CA GLU A 637 -18.06 -19.70 20.48
C GLU A 637 -18.61 -18.59 19.58
N GLY A 638 -18.88 -17.40 20.14
CA GLY A 638 -19.44 -16.28 19.38
C GLY A 638 -18.52 -15.78 18.26
N ALA A 639 -17.22 -15.72 18.52
CA ALA A 639 -16.21 -15.37 17.53
C ALA A 639 -16.02 -16.46 16.47
N ALA A 640 -15.97 -17.73 16.88
CA ALA A 640 -15.84 -18.86 15.97
C ALA A 640 -17.05 -18.97 15.01
N ASP A 641 -18.27 -18.75 15.52
CA ASP A 641 -19.50 -18.72 14.72
C ASP A 641 -19.50 -17.56 13.71
N MET A 642 -19.05 -16.37 14.13
CA MET A 642 -18.94 -15.24 13.20
C MET A 642 -17.92 -15.52 12.10
N LEU A 643 -16.77 -16.10 12.45
CA LEU A 643 -15.76 -16.47 11.46
C LEU A 643 -16.31 -17.52 10.48
N LYS A 644 -17.01 -18.54 10.97
CA LYS A 644 -17.68 -19.54 10.14
C LYS A 644 -18.67 -18.90 9.15
N LEU A 645 -19.52 -17.99 9.62
CA LEU A 645 -20.47 -17.27 8.77
C LEU A 645 -19.78 -16.41 7.70
N ILE A 646 -18.66 -15.77 8.05
CA ILE A 646 -17.84 -15.02 7.10
C ILE A 646 -17.27 -15.96 6.02
N SER A 647 -16.71 -17.11 6.42
CA SER A 647 -16.16 -18.11 5.51
C SER A 647 -17.21 -18.66 4.55
N GLU A 648 -18.38 -19.07 5.07
CA GLU A 648 -19.48 -19.61 4.27
C GLU A 648 -20.05 -18.57 3.31
N GLY A 649 -20.09 -17.29 3.71
CA GLY A 649 -20.45 -16.17 2.83
C GLY A 649 -19.46 -15.89 1.70
N LYS A 650 -18.33 -16.61 1.66
CA LYS A 650 -17.36 -16.64 0.55
C LYS A 650 -17.35 -17.98 -0.18
N ASP A 651 -18.40 -18.80 -0.01
CA ASP A 651 -18.55 -20.13 -0.60
C ASP A 651 -17.38 -21.08 -0.24
N ILE A 652 -16.94 -21.02 1.02
CA ILE A 652 -16.01 -21.99 1.63
C ILE A 652 -16.81 -22.79 2.67
N GLN A 653 -16.89 -24.10 2.48
CA GLN A 653 -17.67 -24.97 3.37
C GLN A 653 -16.85 -25.31 4.62
N ILE A 654 -17.43 -25.13 5.81
CA ILE A 654 -16.75 -25.38 7.08
C ILE A 654 -17.48 -26.48 7.87
N HIS A 655 -16.76 -27.57 8.16
CA HIS A 655 -17.24 -28.65 9.02
C HIS A 655 -16.35 -28.77 10.26
N THR A 656 -16.90 -28.45 11.43
CA THR A 656 -16.25 -28.65 12.72
C THR A 656 -16.66 -29.98 13.36
N GLY A 657 -15.88 -30.50 14.31
CA GLY A 657 -16.10 -31.83 14.88
C GLY A 657 -15.88 -32.98 13.88
N ALA A 658 -15.19 -32.73 12.77
CA ALA A 658 -15.02 -33.66 11.68
C ALA A 658 -14.03 -34.78 12.06
N GLN A 659 -14.49 -36.03 12.04
CA GLN A 659 -13.64 -37.21 12.27
C GLN A 659 -13.31 -37.86 10.94
N ILE A 660 -12.09 -37.65 10.44
CA ILE A 660 -11.64 -38.17 9.15
C ILE A 660 -11.13 -39.60 9.31
N THR A 661 -11.58 -40.52 8.46
CA THR A 661 -11.12 -41.93 8.48
C THR A 661 -10.16 -42.25 7.34
N ASP A 662 -10.46 -41.78 6.12
CA ASP A 662 -9.72 -42.15 4.92
C ASP A 662 -9.62 -40.99 3.92
N ILE A 663 -8.46 -40.88 3.27
CA ILE A 663 -8.27 -40.11 2.03
C ILE A 663 -8.35 -41.11 0.87
N LEU A 664 -9.44 -41.01 0.12
CA LEU A 664 -9.87 -41.98 -0.90
C LEU A 664 -9.06 -41.89 -2.19
N GLY A 665 -9.12 -42.98 -2.97
CA GLY A 665 -8.41 -43.16 -4.23
C GLY A 665 -7.23 -44.13 -4.12
N GLU A 666 -6.88 -44.77 -5.24
CA GLU A 666 -5.76 -45.71 -5.31
C GLU A 666 -4.45 -44.94 -5.53
N GLU A 667 -4.24 -44.40 -6.74
CA GLU A 667 -3.03 -43.64 -7.09
C GLU A 667 -3.16 -42.13 -6.82
N HIS A 668 -4.35 -41.56 -7.07
CA HIS A 668 -4.66 -40.14 -6.93
C HIS A 668 -5.76 -39.91 -5.91
N VAL A 669 -5.74 -38.77 -5.22
CA VAL A 669 -6.83 -38.38 -4.32
C VAL A 669 -8.13 -38.22 -5.12
N THR A 670 -9.22 -38.77 -4.58
CA THR A 670 -10.59 -38.59 -5.13
C THR A 670 -11.58 -38.00 -4.12
N GLY A 671 -11.23 -38.00 -2.83
CA GLY A 671 -12.07 -37.44 -1.78
C GLY A 671 -11.58 -37.75 -0.38
N VAL A 672 -12.23 -37.15 0.61
CA VAL A 672 -11.97 -37.36 2.04
C VAL A 672 -13.23 -37.88 2.70
N LYS A 673 -13.11 -39.01 3.41
CA LYS A 673 -14.22 -39.71 4.07
C LYS A 673 -14.21 -39.43 5.57
N LEU A 674 -15.40 -39.10 6.10
CA LEU A 674 -15.64 -38.97 7.53
C LEU A 674 -16.17 -40.25 8.16
N ALA A 675 -16.05 -40.36 9.49
CA ALA A 675 -16.54 -41.48 10.29
C ALA A 675 -18.06 -41.67 10.18
N GLY A 676 -18.81 -40.59 9.93
CA GLY A 676 -20.25 -40.61 9.66
C GLY A 676 -20.63 -41.20 8.30
N GLY A 677 -19.65 -41.52 7.44
CA GLY A 677 -19.84 -42.07 6.09
C GLY A 677 -19.92 -41.03 4.97
N GLU A 678 -19.97 -39.75 5.32
CA GLU A 678 -19.93 -38.61 4.39
C GLU A 678 -18.59 -38.59 3.64
N VAL A 679 -18.64 -38.20 2.37
CA VAL A 679 -17.47 -38.10 1.50
C VAL A 679 -17.46 -36.73 0.82
N PHE A 680 -16.35 -36.01 0.98
CA PHE A 680 -16.10 -34.74 0.31
C PHE A 680 -15.19 -34.96 -0.89
N PRO A 681 -15.60 -34.59 -2.12
CA PRO A 681 -14.74 -34.67 -3.29
C PRO A 681 -13.48 -33.83 -3.10
N ALA A 682 -12.33 -34.38 -3.52
CA ALA A 682 -11.04 -33.71 -3.42
C ALA A 682 -10.12 -34.19 -4.53
N ASP A 683 -9.45 -33.25 -5.18
CA ASP A 683 -8.33 -33.48 -6.09
C ASP A 683 -6.99 -33.14 -5.38
N LEU A 684 -7.06 -32.29 -4.34
CA LEU A 684 -5.96 -31.90 -3.46
C LEU A 684 -6.44 -31.91 -2.00
N VAL A 685 -5.61 -32.42 -1.09
CA VAL A 685 -5.80 -32.31 0.36
C VAL A 685 -4.66 -31.49 0.95
N ILE A 686 -4.99 -30.35 1.57
CA ILE A 686 -4.04 -29.52 2.31
C ILE A 686 -4.13 -29.86 3.80
N VAL A 687 -3.01 -30.20 4.43
CA VAL A 687 -2.96 -30.55 5.86
C VAL A 687 -2.37 -29.40 6.67
N SER A 688 -3.15 -28.89 7.61
CA SER A 688 -2.79 -27.83 8.57
C SER A 688 -3.28 -28.18 9.98
N ALA A 689 -2.81 -29.31 10.51
CA ALA A 689 -3.29 -29.86 11.79
C ALA A 689 -2.35 -29.54 12.98
N GLY A 690 -1.62 -28.42 12.91
CA GLY A 690 -0.62 -28.02 13.91
C GLY A 690 0.79 -28.50 13.57
N VAL A 691 1.75 -28.26 14.47
CA VAL A 691 3.17 -28.59 14.28
C VAL A 691 3.72 -29.43 15.42
N ARG A 692 4.80 -30.15 15.16
CA ARG A 692 5.58 -30.93 16.12
C ARG A 692 7.03 -30.48 16.10
N ALA A 693 7.57 -30.14 17.28
CA ALA A 693 8.96 -29.75 17.44
C ALA A 693 9.92 -30.86 16.98
N ASN A 694 11.01 -30.46 16.32
CA ASN A 694 12.07 -31.37 15.90
C ASN A 694 13.01 -31.67 17.07
N THR A 695 12.72 -32.71 17.86
CA THR A 695 13.47 -33.05 19.09
C THR A 695 14.40 -34.24 18.97
N ALA A 696 14.26 -35.09 17.94
CA ALA A 696 14.95 -36.37 17.85
C ALA A 696 16.48 -36.25 18.00
N ILE A 697 17.11 -35.33 17.27
CA ILE A 697 18.57 -35.11 17.32
C ILE A 697 19.01 -34.63 18.71
N ALA A 698 18.24 -33.75 19.34
CA ALA A 698 18.52 -33.26 20.69
C ALA A 698 18.41 -34.40 21.73
N GLN A 699 17.35 -35.21 21.63
CA GLN A 699 17.11 -36.35 22.51
C GLN A 699 18.24 -37.39 22.42
N ASP A 700 18.64 -37.76 21.19
CA ASP A 700 19.74 -38.70 20.96
C ASP A 700 21.10 -38.16 21.46
N ALA A 701 21.26 -36.83 21.47
CA ALA A 701 22.45 -36.15 21.99
C ALA A 701 22.48 -36.01 23.52
N GLY A 702 21.42 -36.44 24.22
CA GLY A 702 21.29 -36.35 25.68
C GLY A 702 20.83 -34.97 26.19
N ILE A 703 20.30 -34.12 25.31
CA ILE A 703 19.68 -32.86 25.67
C ILE A 703 18.26 -33.16 26.19
N GLU A 704 17.87 -32.50 27.28
CA GLU A 704 16.56 -32.69 27.91
C GLU A 704 15.43 -32.22 26.98
N THR A 705 14.47 -33.13 26.73
CA THR A 705 13.32 -32.89 25.86
C THR A 705 12.04 -33.42 26.51
N ASP A 706 10.93 -32.71 26.31
CA ASP A 706 9.57 -33.19 26.54
C ASP A 706 8.81 -33.16 25.20
N ARG A 707 7.82 -32.28 25.02
CA ARG A 707 7.22 -32.03 23.71
C ARG A 707 8.12 -31.21 22.78
N ALA A 708 9.08 -30.49 23.35
CA ALA A 708 10.11 -29.67 22.70
C ALA A 708 11.39 -29.70 23.57
N VAL A 709 12.49 -29.12 23.09
CA VAL A 709 13.76 -29.00 23.84
C VAL A 709 13.55 -28.08 25.05
N VAL A 710 13.88 -28.56 26.24
CA VAL A 710 13.69 -27.80 27.49
C VAL A 710 14.82 -26.80 27.65
N VAL A 711 14.46 -25.53 27.88
CA VAL A 711 15.42 -24.46 28.14
C VAL A 711 15.08 -23.63 29.37
N ASN A 712 16.10 -23.03 29.97
CA ASN A 712 15.93 -22.02 31.03
C ASN A 712 15.63 -20.62 30.44
N GLU A 713 15.55 -19.59 31.28
CA GLU A 713 15.22 -18.21 30.87
C GLU A 713 16.27 -17.55 29.98
N LYS A 714 17.48 -18.12 29.89
CA LYS A 714 18.58 -17.68 29.01
C LYS A 714 18.65 -18.48 27.70
N MET A 715 17.65 -19.31 27.45
CA MET A 715 17.60 -20.27 26.34
C MET A 715 18.71 -21.34 26.39
N GLU A 716 19.32 -21.56 27.55
CA GLU A 716 20.33 -22.61 27.76
C GLU A 716 19.64 -23.97 27.96
N THR A 717 20.25 -25.02 27.40
CA THR A 717 19.84 -26.41 27.64
C THR A 717 20.52 -26.97 28.91
N ASN A 718 20.23 -28.23 29.25
CA ASN A 718 20.93 -28.94 30.32
C ASN A 718 22.41 -29.24 30.00
N ILE A 719 22.84 -29.09 28.74
CA ILE A 719 24.23 -29.31 28.32
C ILE A 719 24.96 -27.96 28.18
N PRO A 720 26.12 -27.78 28.82
CA PRO A 720 26.89 -26.54 28.71
C PRO A 720 27.22 -26.17 27.27
N ASP A 721 27.18 -24.87 26.97
CA ASP A 721 27.46 -24.29 25.65
C ASP A 721 26.47 -24.65 24.53
N ILE A 722 25.35 -25.30 24.87
CA ILE A 722 24.25 -25.60 23.94
C ILE A 722 23.00 -24.84 24.35
N TYR A 723 22.46 -24.08 23.41
CA TYR A 723 21.25 -23.26 23.53
C TYR A 723 20.17 -23.82 22.59
N ALA A 724 18.89 -23.57 22.87
CA ALA A 724 17.81 -23.89 21.93
C ALA A 724 16.77 -22.78 21.86
N CYS A 725 16.24 -22.52 20.67
CA CYS A 725 15.29 -21.42 20.44
C CYS A 725 14.32 -21.71 19.28
N GLY A 726 13.18 -21.02 19.30
CA GLY A 726 12.14 -21.13 18.26
C GLY A 726 11.22 -22.32 18.45
N ASP A 727 10.61 -22.77 17.35
CA ASP A 727 9.54 -23.77 17.39
C ASP A 727 10.00 -25.13 17.98
N CYS A 728 11.31 -25.39 18.06
CA CYS A 728 11.87 -26.58 18.69
C CYS A 728 12.08 -26.47 20.21
N ALA A 729 11.91 -25.29 20.82
CA ALA A 729 12.21 -25.05 22.22
C ALA A 729 10.96 -24.78 23.07
N GLN A 730 10.99 -25.20 24.33
CA GLN A 730 9.99 -24.87 25.35
C GLN A 730 10.62 -24.21 26.57
N TYR A 731 10.00 -23.14 27.04
CA TYR A 731 10.34 -22.46 28.28
C TYR A 731 9.16 -22.55 29.23
N GLN A 732 9.38 -23.05 30.45
CA GLN A 732 8.32 -23.29 31.46
C GLN A 732 7.10 -24.07 30.92
N GLY A 733 7.34 -25.07 30.06
CA GLY A 733 6.30 -25.88 29.42
C GLY A 733 5.54 -25.20 28.27
N ILE A 734 5.91 -23.97 27.92
CA ILE A 734 5.28 -23.18 26.86
C ILE A 734 6.10 -23.28 25.56
N ASN A 735 5.43 -23.67 24.48
CA ASN A 735 5.94 -23.71 23.10
C ASN A 735 4.76 -23.40 22.16
N TYR A 736 4.58 -22.13 21.80
CA TYR A 736 3.48 -21.69 20.94
C TYR A 736 3.73 -22.00 19.47
N ALA A 737 5.01 -22.07 19.07
CA ALA A 737 5.46 -22.25 17.69
C ALA A 737 4.93 -21.16 16.76
N ILE A 738 5.22 -19.91 17.12
CA ILE A 738 4.80 -18.69 16.40
C ILE A 738 6.01 -17.78 16.15
N TRP A 739 5.92 -16.95 15.10
CA TRP A 739 7.00 -16.04 14.68
C TRP A 739 7.55 -15.15 15.81
N PRO A 740 6.72 -14.42 16.61
CA PRO A 740 7.23 -13.58 17.70
C PRO A 740 8.05 -14.37 18.72
N GLN A 741 7.64 -15.61 19.03
CA GLN A 741 8.36 -16.47 19.96
C GLN A 741 9.72 -16.86 19.37
N ALA A 742 9.76 -17.25 18.10
CA ALA A 742 10.99 -17.63 17.41
C ALA A 742 11.99 -16.48 17.32
N MET A 743 11.51 -15.27 17.01
CA MET A 743 12.35 -14.08 16.99
C MET A 743 12.97 -13.79 18.36
N GLU A 744 12.15 -13.65 19.40
CA GLU A 744 12.63 -13.24 20.73
C GLU A 744 13.51 -14.32 21.39
N GLN A 745 13.15 -15.60 21.27
CA GLN A 745 14.02 -16.68 21.75
C GLN A 745 15.33 -16.74 20.97
N GLY A 746 15.31 -16.47 19.65
CA GLY A 746 16.52 -16.37 18.83
C GLY A 746 17.48 -15.29 19.34
N LYS A 747 16.96 -14.08 19.57
CA LYS A 747 17.72 -12.96 20.13
C LYS A 747 18.35 -13.31 21.48
N VAL A 748 17.57 -13.88 22.40
CA VAL A 748 18.05 -14.26 23.74
C VAL A 748 19.10 -15.37 23.66
N ALA A 749 18.89 -16.40 22.84
CA ALA A 749 19.86 -17.47 22.67
C ALA A 749 21.19 -16.97 22.08
N GLY A 750 21.12 -16.12 21.05
CA GLY A 750 22.31 -15.53 20.43
C GLY A 750 23.07 -14.62 21.40
N ALA A 751 22.35 -13.77 22.15
CA ALA A 751 22.93 -12.89 23.16
C ALA A 751 23.69 -13.67 24.25
N ASN A 752 23.07 -14.70 24.82
CA ASN A 752 23.69 -15.52 25.86
C ASN A 752 24.83 -16.40 25.33
N ALA A 753 24.72 -16.92 24.10
CA ALA A 753 25.82 -17.61 23.44
C ALA A 753 27.06 -16.70 23.28
N ALA A 754 26.85 -15.42 22.98
CA ALA A 754 27.87 -14.39 22.89
C ALA A 754 28.30 -13.78 24.25
N GLY A 755 27.72 -14.24 25.37
CA GLY A 755 28.14 -13.90 26.73
C GLY A 755 27.35 -12.78 27.43
N GLU A 756 26.37 -12.16 26.77
CA GLU A 756 25.48 -11.21 27.43
C GLU A 756 24.39 -11.95 28.23
N PRO A 757 24.23 -11.71 29.54
CA PRO A 757 23.26 -12.42 30.37
C PRO A 757 21.84 -11.87 30.20
N LEU A 758 21.27 -12.06 29.00
CA LEU A 758 19.92 -11.60 28.66
C LEU A 758 18.86 -12.63 29.10
N VAL A 759 17.69 -12.16 29.54
CA VAL A 759 16.59 -13.01 30.02
C VAL A 759 15.40 -12.92 29.08
N TYR A 760 14.78 -14.06 28.78
CA TYR A 760 13.54 -14.14 28.00
C TYR A 760 12.31 -13.88 28.88
N GLU A 761 11.56 -12.84 28.53
CA GLU A 761 10.36 -12.41 29.29
C GLU A 761 9.05 -13.07 28.80
N GLY A 762 9.13 -13.92 27.77
CA GLY A 762 7.94 -14.46 27.11
C GLY A 762 7.37 -13.53 26.05
N VAL A 763 6.48 -14.06 25.22
CA VAL A 763 5.69 -13.27 24.26
C VAL A 763 4.21 -13.56 24.45
N SER A 764 3.37 -12.54 24.25
CA SER A 764 1.93 -12.74 24.19
C SER A 764 1.57 -13.54 22.93
N ALA A 765 0.86 -14.66 23.10
CA ALA A 765 0.41 -15.51 22.00
C ALA A 765 -0.82 -14.91 21.31
N ALA A 766 -0.64 -13.77 20.65
CA ALA A 766 -1.69 -13.15 19.86
C ALA A 766 -1.97 -13.96 18.59
N LEU A 767 -3.25 -14.19 18.32
CA LEU A 767 -3.78 -14.76 17.10
C LEU A 767 -4.13 -13.63 16.14
N ASN A 768 -3.59 -13.69 14.93
CA ASN A 768 -3.92 -12.79 13.85
C ASN A 768 -4.34 -13.58 12.62
N PHE A 769 -5.37 -13.11 11.92
CA PHE A 769 -5.84 -13.71 10.66
C PHE A 769 -6.35 -12.63 9.71
N HIS A 770 -5.96 -12.74 8.45
CA HIS A 770 -6.44 -11.87 7.37
C HIS A 770 -6.85 -12.75 6.19
N GLY A 771 -8.13 -12.75 5.85
CA GLY A 771 -8.65 -13.58 4.79
C GLY A 771 -10.16 -13.46 4.67
N MET A 772 -10.72 -13.96 3.57
CA MET A 772 -12.18 -14.01 3.37
C MET A 772 -12.88 -12.64 3.42
N GLY A 773 -12.13 -11.55 3.19
CA GLY A 773 -12.61 -10.18 3.30
C GLY A 773 -12.84 -9.71 4.74
N THR A 774 -12.18 -10.33 5.73
CA THR A 774 -12.20 -9.90 7.13
C THR A 774 -10.79 -9.90 7.73
N ALA A 775 -10.66 -9.27 8.90
CA ALA A 775 -9.49 -9.35 9.77
C ALA A 775 -9.91 -9.86 11.14
N LEU A 776 -9.01 -10.55 11.83
CA LEU A 776 -9.23 -11.06 13.18
C LEU A 776 -7.98 -10.85 14.02
N PHE A 777 -8.20 -10.40 15.26
CA PHE A 777 -7.19 -10.32 16.31
C PHE A 777 -7.74 -10.91 17.60
N ALA A 778 -6.99 -11.79 18.25
CA ALA A 778 -7.33 -12.27 19.59
C ALA A 778 -6.07 -12.45 20.44
N ALA A 779 -6.08 -11.95 21.67
CA ALA A 779 -4.93 -12.03 22.56
C ALA A 779 -5.35 -12.21 24.03
N GLY A 780 -4.47 -12.81 24.83
CA GLY A 780 -4.69 -13.03 26.26
C GLY A 780 -5.62 -14.20 26.59
N ASP A 781 -6.13 -14.21 27.82
CA ASP A 781 -7.11 -15.16 28.34
C ASP A 781 -8.52 -14.76 27.95
N ASN A 782 -9.01 -15.38 26.87
CA ASN A 782 -10.34 -15.19 26.32
C ASN A 782 -11.38 -16.11 26.99
N GLY A 783 -11.32 -16.22 28.32
CA GLY A 783 -12.31 -16.95 29.12
C GLY A 783 -12.15 -18.47 29.02
N LYS A 784 -10.93 -18.98 28.87
CA LYS A 784 -10.68 -20.41 28.65
C LYS A 784 -10.60 -21.23 29.93
N ASN A 785 -10.34 -20.60 31.07
CA ASN A 785 -10.30 -21.28 32.35
C ASN A 785 -11.68 -21.29 33.01
N THR A 786 -12.35 -22.45 32.97
CA THR A 786 -13.69 -22.64 33.56
C THR A 786 -13.75 -22.47 35.08
N ASN A 787 -12.60 -22.44 35.77
CA ASN A 787 -12.52 -22.20 37.22
C ASN A 787 -12.47 -20.70 37.57
N LEU A 788 -12.38 -19.82 36.58
CA LEU A 788 -12.33 -18.37 36.78
C LEU A 788 -13.67 -17.73 36.37
N VAL A 789 -14.04 -16.67 37.07
CA VAL A 789 -15.24 -15.88 36.76
C VAL A 789 -14.81 -14.59 36.09
N TYR A 790 -15.19 -14.43 34.83
CA TYR A 790 -14.83 -13.28 34.01
C TYR A 790 -16.00 -12.30 33.94
N LYS A 791 -15.68 -11.01 33.98
CA LYS A 791 -16.58 -9.96 33.49
C LYS A 791 -16.29 -9.79 32.00
N THR A 792 -17.32 -9.77 31.16
CA THR A 792 -17.16 -9.61 29.70
C THR A 792 -17.97 -8.45 29.17
N VAL A 793 -17.44 -7.79 28.14
CA VAL A 793 -18.17 -6.81 27.31
C VAL A 793 -18.18 -7.33 25.90
N GLU A 794 -19.36 -7.50 25.31
CA GLU A 794 -19.53 -8.05 23.96
C GLU A 794 -20.26 -7.05 23.07
N PHE A 795 -19.74 -6.86 21.85
CA PHE A 795 -20.36 -6.13 20.76
C PHE A 795 -20.41 -7.03 19.54
N LYS A 796 -21.60 -7.18 18.95
CA LYS A 796 -21.85 -8.06 17.81
C LYS A 796 -22.74 -7.35 16.79
N ASP A 797 -22.17 -7.00 15.64
CA ASP A 797 -22.87 -6.41 14.50
C ASP A 797 -22.90 -7.43 13.35
N MET A 798 -24.05 -8.08 13.17
CA MET A 798 -24.23 -9.09 12.13
C MET A 798 -24.30 -8.49 10.72
N GLY A 799 -24.77 -7.25 10.58
CA GLY A 799 -24.90 -6.57 9.29
C GLY A 799 -23.55 -6.20 8.71
N LYS A 800 -22.65 -5.69 9.56
CA LYS A 800 -21.25 -5.40 9.19
C LYS A 800 -20.30 -6.59 9.38
N LYS A 801 -20.79 -7.72 9.92
CA LYS A 801 -19.99 -8.90 10.29
C LYS A 801 -18.80 -8.54 11.21
N GLN A 802 -19.07 -7.73 12.23
CA GLN A 802 -18.08 -7.31 13.23
C GLN A 802 -18.37 -7.93 14.60
N TYR A 803 -17.32 -8.37 15.28
CA TYR A 803 -17.37 -8.91 16.64
C TYR A 803 -16.27 -8.30 17.49
N ARG A 804 -16.59 -7.87 18.71
CA ARG A 804 -15.60 -7.39 19.67
C ARG A 804 -15.97 -7.92 21.04
N LYS A 805 -15.01 -8.50 21.73
CA LYS A 805 -15.21 -8.95 23.11
C LYS A 805 -13.99 -8.72 23.97
N TYR A 806 -14.24 -8.20 25.15
CA TYR A 806 -13.22 -7.93 26.16
C TYR A 806 -13.49 -8.77 27.40
N TYR A 807 -12.43 -9.39 27.93
CA TYR A 807 -12.46 -10.24 29.10
C TYR A 807 -11.70 -9.57 30.24
N PHE A 808 -12.33 -9.54 31.42
CA PHE A 808 -11.75 -8.94 32.61
C PHE A 808 -11.77 -9.94 33.78
N LEU A 809 -10.61 -10.08 34.42
CA LEU A 809 -10.43 -10.84 35.65
C LEU A 809 -10.05 -9.86 36.76
N ASN A 810 -10.74 -9.88 37.91
CA ASN A 810 -10.50 -8.93 39.00
C ASN A 810 -10.49 -7.45 38.55
N ASN A 811 -11.41 -7.09 37.65
CA ASN A 811 -11.55 -5.77 37.05
C ASN A 811 -10.37 -5.32 36.16
N ARG A 812 -9.50 -6.25 35.75
CA ARG A 812 -8.32 -6.02 34.91
C ARG A 812 -8.47 -6.74 33.58
N LEU A 813 -8.17 -6.07 32.47
CA LEU A 813 -8.23 -6.66 31.13
C LEU A 813 -7.28 -7.86 31.06
N CYS A 814 -7.82 -9.01 30.70
CA CYS A 814 -7.07 -10.25 30.58
C CYS A 814 -7.18 -10.89 29.20
N GLY A 815 -8.18 -10.51 28.38
CA GLY A 815 -8.35 -11.03 27.02
C GLY A 815 -9.14 -10.12 26.10
N VAL A 816 -8.88 -10.24 24.81
CA VAL A 816 -9.53 -9.47 23.73
C VAL A 816 -9.74 -10.35 22.50
N ILE A 817 -10.89 -10.17 21.85
CA ILE A 817 -11.22 -10.70 20.52
C ILE A 817 -11.81 -9.57 19.68
N LEU A 818 -11.29 -9.37 18.47
CA LEU A 818 -11.77 -8.43 17.44
C LEU A 818 -11.91 -9.18 16.11
N ILE A 819 -13.06 -9.04 15.43
CA ILE A 819 -13.32 -9.56 14.06
C ILE A 819 -13.95 -8.46 13.23
N GLY A 820 -13.52 -8.34 11.97
CA GLY A 820 -13.95 -7.31 11.02
C GLY A 820 -13.13 -6.04 11.20
N ASP A 821 -13.55 -5.18 12.12
CA ASP A 821 -12.82 -3.95 12.46
C ASP A 821 -11.81 -4.21 13.58
N VAL A 822 -10.53 -4.25 13.19
CA VAL A 822 -9.39 -4.47 14.10
C VAL A 822 -8.61 -3.18 14.40
N SER A 823 -9.15 -2.00 14.06
CA SER A 823 -8.47 -0.70 14.29
C SER A 823 -8.07 -0.47 15.75
N ALA A 824 -8.80 -1.07 16.70
CA ALA A 824 -8.50 -1.00 18.13
C ALA A 824 -7.33 -1.91 18.57
N MET A 825 -6.77 -2.76 17.71
CA MET A 825 -5.73 -3.74 18.04
C MET A 825 -4.56 -3.12 18.80
N ALA A 826 -3.99 -2.02 18.29
CA ALA A 826 -2.86 -1.31 18.90
C ALA A 826 -3.14 -0.90 20.35
N ARG A 827 -4.26 -0.21 20.53
CA ARG A 827 -4.72 0.26 21.84
C ARG A 827 -4.95 -0.92 22.78
N MET A 828 -5.64 -1.96 22.31
CA MET A 828 -6.00 -3.11 23.13
C MET A 828 -4.77 -3.93 23.56
N THR A 829 -3.77 -4.11 22.69
CA THR A 829 -2.51 -4.78 23.05
C THR A 829 -1.80 -4.06 24.20
N GLN A 830 -1.67 -2.73 24.11
CA GLN A 830 -1.04 -1.93 25.17
C GLN A 830 -1.82 -2.00 26.49
N LEU A 831 -3.16 -1.95 26.43
CA LEU A 831 -4.01 -2.05 27.62
C LEU A 831 -3.95 -3.46 28.23
N LEU A 832 -3.80 -4.49 27.41
CA LEU A 832 -3.66 -5.88 27.86
C LEU A 832 -2.33 -6.08 28.59
N GLU A 833 -1.22 -5.58 28.02
CA GLU A 833 0.12 -5.64 28.64
C GLU A 833 0.18 -4.91 29.98
N LYS A 834 -0.54 -3.79 30.12
CA LYS A 834 -0.62 -3.00 31.36
C LYS A 834 -1.66 -3.53 32.36
N HIS A 835 -2.40 -4.58 32.01
CA HIS A 835 -3.57 -5.03 32.76
C HIS A 835 -4.51 -3.86 33.11
N ALA A 836 -4.94 -3.09 32.12
CA ALA A 836 -5.78 -1.92 32.31
C ALA A 836 -7.09 -2.27 33.02
N THR A 837 -7.61 -1.33 33.81
CA THR A 837 -8.89 -1.50 34.50
C THR A 837 -10.05 -1.46 33.52
N TYR A 838 -11.21 -1.98 33.95
CA TYR A 838 -12.45 -1.87 33.17
C TYR A 838 -12.77 -0.44 32.72
N GLN A 839 -12.54 0.56 33.56
CA GLN A 839 -12.86 1.94 33.23
C GLN A 839 -11.94 2.49 32.13
N GLU A 840 -10.63 2.25 32.23
CA GLU A 840 -9.63 2.68 31.23
C GLU A 840 -9.83 2.03 29.85
N VAL A 841 -10.44 0.84 29.79
CA VAL A 841 -10.78 0.17 28.53
C VAL A 841 -12.06 0.73 27.90
N MET A 842 -13.00 1.21 28.72
CA MET A 842 -14.32 1.67 28.26
C MET A 842 -14.39 3.18 27.98
N GLU A 843 -13.46 3.97 28.50
CA GLU A 843 -13.22 5.38 28.12
C GLU A 843 -12.59 5.49 26.72
#